data_AF-A0A431LR05-F1
#
_entry.id   AF-A0A431LR05-F1
#
_cell.length_a   1.000
_cell.length_b   1.000
_cell.length_c   1.000
_cell.angle_alpha   90.00
_cell.angle_beta   90.00
_cell.angle_gamma   90.00
#
_symmetry.space_group_name_H-M   'P 1'
#
loop_
_entity.id
_entity.type
_entity.pdbx_description
1 polymer ?
#
loop_
_entity_poly.entity_id
_entity_poly.type
_entity_poly.pdbx_seq_one_letter_code
_entity_poly.pdbx_strand_id
1 'polypeptide(L)'
;MALIELKDIARHYQLGEIDVPALDGVSLSIEAGEFVAIMGQSGSGKSTLMNVLGCLDNPTSGSFHIDGQDASTLGADELAALRRERFGFIFQRYHLLPHLDARANAALPAVYAGVGQAARGDRARALLERLGLGERLHHRPNELSGGQQQRVSIARALMNGGQIILADEPTGALDSASGAEMLRLVRELNDRGHTIILVTHDATVAAHARRVIELRDGRVVADNGTPAGHVPPCELPSDAPPVQGGGPLRRLQVQWREAVATALLALKGNRLRTALSMLGISIGIASVVSIVALTTAARASIETDLSSLISGRIPVWRGNPSLPPGVVPQPFRPHEIDSLRALDGVKGITLNRQMQLTARHQSRDAMLEAIGGDANTLKARKLKLVEGRYLNAMDFESRSQVVVLDEKSRDALFKKGESAVGKLVFVNPGMAPDAGAQLPGAPPPPTAALPFTVVGVVAPEGGAFSFSGWLGQLYLPHTTFSRKLDARADVDNFDVLLDLTVPPQQVREQIIHRLKALHGREDFGTWNGEEEFRKFQNVTGAMAALFAGVAAISLLVGGVGVMNIMLVSVSERTREIGIRMAIGARQGDVRLQFLIEAVVLCCLGGLVGVALSWLAAQGVNAAQQQLHVNISWAALGVAFAVSSGVGLVFGTLPARRAAALSPVDALARE
;
A
#
# COMPACT_ATOMS: atom_id res chain seq x y z
N MET A 1 -52.73 -5.37 28.16
CA MET A 1 -51.39 -5.87 28.51
C MET A 1 -50.47 -4.67 28.61
N ALA A 2 -49.59 -4.62 29.60
CA ALA A 2 -48.64 -3.53 29.76
C ALA A 2 -47.65 -3.49 28.58
N LEU A 3 -47.32 -2.29 28.10
CA LEU A 3 -46.33 -2.08 27.04
C LEU A 3 -44.91 -2.29 27.59
N ILE A 4 -44.66 -1.79 28.81
CA ILE A 4 -43.42 -1.97 29.55
C ILE A 4 -43.75 -2.64 30.88
N GLU A 5 -42.99 -3.68 31.24
CA GLU A 5 -43.10 -4.37 32.52
C GLU A 5 -41.68 -4.58 33.13
N LEU A 6 -41.43 -3.93 34.27
CA LEU A 6 -40.24 -4.08 35.09
C LEU A 6 -40.62 -4.92 36.32
N LYS A 7 -39.85 -5.99 36.60
CA LYS A 7 -40.00 -6.81 37.81
C LYS A 7 -38.69 -6.89 38.56
N ASP A 8 -38.70 -6.42 39.79
CA ASP A 8 -37.62 -6.47 40.78
C ASP A 8 -36.27 -6.03 40.20
N ILE A 9 -36.30 -4.95 39.42
CA ILE A 9 -35.12 -4.43 38.73
C ILE A 9 -34.16 -3.83 39.75
N ALA A 10 -32.94 -4.37 39.78
CA ALA A 10 -31.83 -3.80 40.51
C ALA A 10 -30.70 -3.44 39.55
N ARG A 11 -30.02 -2.33 39.83
CA ARG A 11 -28.85 -1.87 39.08
C ARG A 11 -27.80 -1.35 40.05
N HIS A 12 -26.69 -2.07 40.14
CA HIS A 12 -25.55 -1.69 40.96
C HIS A 12 -24.42 -1.20 40.05
N TYR A 13 -23.76 -0.11 40.46
CA TYR A 13 -22.55 0.40 39.82
C TYR A 13 -21.35 0.12 40.70
N GLN A 14 -20.29 -0.43 40.10
CA GLN A 14 -19.06 -0.75 40.81
C GLN A 14 -18.11 0.46 40.75
N LEU A 15 -17.82 1.04 41.91
CA LEU A 15 -16.93 2.19 42.07
C LEU A 15 -15.67 1.75 42.85
N GLY A 16 -14.66 1.28 42.12
CA GLY A 16 -13.48 0.65 42.74
C GLY A 16 -13.86 -0.68 43.39
N GLU A 17 -13.73 -0.75 44.72
CA GLU A 17 -14.13 -1.93 45.51
C GLU A 17 -15.56 -1.81 46.11
N ILE A 18 -16.24 -0.69 45.90
CA ILE A 18 -17.56 -0.41 46.50
C ILE A 18 -18.65 -0.60 45.45
N ASP A 19 -19.65 -1.44 45.76
CA ASP A 19 -20.90 -1.52 44.97
C ASP A 19 -21.91 -0.49 45.47
N VAL A 20 -22.32 0.41 44.59
CA VAL A 20 -23.34 1.43 44.86
C VAL A 20 -24.66 1.00 44.23
N PRO A 21 -25.70 0.66 45.02
CA PRO A 21 -27.01 0.33 44.48
C PRO A 21 -27.72 1.60 43.99
N ALA A 22 -27.92 1.71 42.68
CA ALA A 22 -28.62 2.84 42.07
C ALA A 22 -30.11 2.58 41.87
N LEU A 23 -30.49 1.31 41.65
CA LEU A 23 -31.87 0.82 41.69
C LEU A 23 -31.91 -0.44 42.54
N ASP A 24 -32.94 -0.58 43.36
CA ASP A 24 -33.05 -1.64 44.35
C ASP A 24 -34.48 -2.22 44.36
N GLY A 25 -34.73 -3.21 43.50
CA GLY A 25 -36.00 -3.94 43.43
C GLY A 25 -37.17 -3.14 42.86
N VAL A 26 -36.94 -2.34 41.81
CA VAL A 26 -38.00 -1.55 41.18
C VAL A 26 -38.93 -2.43 40.33
N SER A 27 -40.21 -2.45 40.69
CA SER A 27 -41.28 -3.12 39.95
C SER A 27 -42.29 -2.08 39.44
N LEU A 28 -42.53 -2.04 38.13
CA LEU A 28 -43.37 -1.03 37.47
C LEU A 28 -43.96 -1.57 36.17
N SER A 29 -45.24 -1.30 35.93
CA SER A 29 -45.91 -1.55 34.65
C SER A 29 -46.44 -0.26 34.04
N ILE A 30 -46.18 -0.04 32.74
CA ILE A 30 -46.65 1.13 31.99
C ILE A 30 -47.46 0.63 30.78
N GLU A 31 -48.69 1.12 30.63
CA GLU A 31 -49.54 0.80 29.48
C GLU A 31 -49.25 1.71 28.27
N ALA A 32 -49.62 1.23 27.08
CA ALA A 32 -49.46 2.01 25.85
C ALA A 32 -50.30 3.31 25.92
N GLY A 33 -49.73 4.41 25.44
CA GLY A 33 -50.37 5.74 25.41
C GLY A 33 -50.39 6.45 26.76
N GLU A 34 -49.80 5.90 27.83
CA GLU A 34 -49.69 6.61 29.10
C GLU A 34 -48.75 7.82 29.00
N PHE A 35 -49.07 8.87 29.78
CA PHE A 35 -48.14 9.96 30.08
C PHE A 35 -47.74 9.88 31.55
N VAL A 36 -46.53 9.36 31.77
CA VAL A 36 -45.93 9.10 33.08
C VAL A 36 -44.83 10.12 33.38
N ALA A 37 -44.84 10.70 34.57
CA ALA A 37 -43.72 11.47 35.11
C ALA A 37 -43.00 10.68 36.22
N ILE A 38 -41.68 10.55 36.12
CA ILE A 38 -40.81 9.97 37.16
C ILE A 38 -40.10 11.10 37.89
N MET A 39 -40.46 11.27 39.16
CA MET A 39 -40.02 12.32 40.07
C MET A 39 -39.05 11.80 41.13
N GLY A 40 -38.26 12.70 41.73
CA GLY A 40 -37.34 12.36 42.80
C GLY A 40 -36.15 13.32 42.90
N GLN A 41 -35.45 13.29 44.04
CA GLN A 41 -34.27 14.13 44.28
C GLN A 41 -33.07 13.73 43.40
N SER A 42 -32.09 14.63 43.25
CA SER A 42 -30.84 14.27 42.56
C SER A 42 -30.18 13.07 43.25
N GLY A 43 -29.67 12.11 42.47
CA GLY A 43 -29.11 10.86 42.99
C GLY A 43 -30.12 9.78 43.38
N SER A 44 -31.44 9.99 43.25
CA SER A 44 -32.44 8.97 43.64
C SER A 44 -32.55 7.75 42.71
N GLY A 45 -31.79 7.71 41.62
CA GLY A 45 -31.81 6.62 40.63
C GLY A 45 -32.62 6.91 39.35
N LYS A 46 -33.22 8.10 39.19
CA LYS A 46 -34.11 8.42 38.05
C LYS A 46 -33.46 8.21 36.68
N SER A 47 -32.27 8.77 36.46
CA SER A 47 -31.56 8.65 35.19
C SER A 47 -31.12 7.20 34.95
N THR A 48 -30.78 6.45 36.01
CA THR A 48 -30.51 5.01 35.93
C THR A 48 -31.75 4.23 35.47
N LEU A 49 -32.91 4.52 36.06
CA LEU A 49 -34.18 3.92 35.66
C LEU A 49 -34.53 4.27 34.21
N MET A 50 -34.32 5.52 33.81
CA MET A 50 -34.50 5.95 32.41
C MET A 50 -33.58 5.20 31.44
N ASN A 51 -32.31 4.99 31.83
CA ASN A 51 -31.35 4.26 31.00
C ASN A 51 -31.77 2.80 30.83
N VAL A 52 -32.27 2.15 31.88
CA VAL A 52 -32.81 0.79 31.79
C VAL A 52 -34.07 0.76 30.92
N LEU A 53 -35.03 1.65 31.16
CA LEU A 53 -36.26 1.76 30.36
C LEU A 53 -35.97 2.01 28.87
N GLY A 54 -34.95 2.82 28.58
CA GLY A 54 -34.49 3.11 27.22
C GLY A 54 -33.60 2.06 26.59
N CYS A 55 -33.35 0.92 27.25
CA CYS A 55 -32.39 -0.08 26.79
C CYS A 55 -30.98 0.50 26.57
N LEU A 56 -30.61 1.58 27.26
CA LEU A 56 -29.27 2.19 27.21
C LEU A 56 -28.31 1.50 28.17
N ASP A 57 -28.84 0.92 29.25
CA ASP A 57 -28.14 0.11 30.24
C ASP A 57 -28.92 -1.17 30.51
N ASN A 58 -28.22 -2.22 30.98
CA ASN A 58 -28.84 -3.47 31.37
C ASN A 58 -28.95 -3.53 32.91
N PRO A 59 -30.05 -4.08 33.45
CA PRO A 59 -30.18 -4.31 34.88
C PRO A 59 -29.16 -5.35 35.36
N THR A 60 -28.72 -5.23 36.62
CA THR A 60 -27.88 -6.24 37.28
C THR A 60 -28.70 -7.49 37.64
N SER A 61 -29.96 -7.30 38.01
CA SER A 61 -30.93 -8.38 38.27
C SER A 61 -32.37 -7.90 38.05
N GLY A 62 -33.31 -8.85 38.01
CA GLY A 62 -34.72 -8.60 37.67
C GLY A 62 -35.01 -8.89 36.20
N SER A 63 -36.25 -8.66 35.78
CA SER A 63 -36.70 -8.90 34.39
C SER A 63 -37.37 -7.67 33.80
N PHE A 64 -37.05 -7.34 32.55
CA PHE A 64 -37.57 -6.17 31.86
C PHE A 64 -38.18 -6.57 30.52
N HIS A 65 -39.48 -6.40 30.37
CA HIS A 65 -40.22 -6.77 29.17
C HIS A 65 -40.75 -5.54 28.44
N ILE A 66 -40.65 -5.55 27.10
CA ILE A 66 -41.26 -4.57 26.19
C ILE A 66 -42.11 -5.32 25.18
N ASP A 67 -43.40 -5.00 25.05
CA ASP A 67 -44.35 -5.74 24.20
C ASP A 67 -44.33 -7.27 24.49
N GLY A 68 -44.08 -7.65 25.75
CA GLY A 68 -43.96 -9.05 26.17
C GLY A 68 -42.63 -9.75 25.81
N GLN A 69 -41.71 -9.07 25.12
CA GLN A 69 -40.35 -9.56 24.86
C GLN A 69 -39.40 -9.16 26.00
N ASP A 70 -38.68 -10.13 26.57
CA ASP A 70 -37.69 -9.86 27.63
C ASP A 70 -36.43 -9.17 27.05
N ALA A 71 -36.33 -7.86 27.27
CA ALA A 71 -35.22 -7.03 26.84
C ALA A 71 -33.94 -7.28 27.65
N SER A 72 -34.02 -7.84 28.87
CA SER A 72 -32.84 -8.06 29.72
C SER A 72 -31.87 -9.12 29.17
N THR A 73 -32.37 -10.01 28.31
CA THR A 73 -31.60 -11.10 27.68
C THR A 73 -31.03 -10.75 26.31
N LEU A 74 -31.40 -9.60 25.74
CA LEU A 74 -31.05 -9.23 24.37
C LEU A 74 -29.60 -8.76 24.23
N GLY A 75 -29.01 -9.08 23.07
CA GLY A 75 -27.70 -8.57 22.69
C GLY A 75 -27.71 -7.07 22.39
N ALA A 76 -26.54 -6.43 22.40
CA ALA A 76 -26.42 -4.97 22.17
C ALA A 76 -27.03 -4.49 20.84
N ASP A 77 -26.93 -5.29 19.77
CA ASP A 77 -27.48 -4.95 18.45
C ASP A 77 -29.02 -5.11 18.39
N GLU A 78 -29.58 -6.03 19.18
CA GLU A 78 -31.04 -6.21 19.33
C GLU A 78 -31.63 -5.08 20.17
N LEU A 79 -30.96 -4.69 21.26
CA LEU A 79 -31.30 -3.49 22.03
C LEU A 79 -31.22 -2.24 21.16
N ALA A 80 -30.21 -2.13 20.28
CA ALA A 80 -30.13 -1.03 19.30
C ALA A 80 -31.30 -1.07 18.30
N ALA A 81 -31.80 -2.25 17.94
CA ALA A 81 -32.99 -2.38 17.10
C ALA A 81 -34.25 -1.88 17.81
N LEU A 82 -34.46 -2.27 19.07
CA LEU A 82 -35.55 -1.74 19.89
C LEU A 82 -35.48 -0.21 20.01
N ARG A 83 -34.30 0.34 20.34
CA ARG A 83 -34.10 1.80 20.41
C ARG A 83 -34.45 2.51 19.11
N ARG A 84 -34.07 1.91 17.98
CA ARG A 84 -34.32 2.48 16.65
C ARG A 84 -35.79 2.44 16.23
N GLU A 85 -36.51 1.39 16.60
CA GLU A 85 -37.85 1.09 16.08
C GLU A 85 -38.97 1.56 17.02
N ARG A 86 -38.73 1.56 18.32
CA ARG A 86 -39.76 1.82 19.34
C ARG A 86 -39.52 3.11 20.11
N PHE A 87 -38.27 3.46 20.40
CA PHE A 87 -37.94 4.57 21.28
C PHE A 87 -37.62 5.87 20.52
N GLY A 88 -38.00 6.99 21.13
CA GLY A 88 -37.54 8.33 20.79
C GLY A 88 -36.97 9.00 22.03
N PHE A 89 -35.73 9.49 21.96
CA PHE A 89 -35.06 10.11 23.11
C PHE A 89 -35.02 11.63 22.99
N ILE A 90 -35.45 12.30 24.06
CA ILE A 90 -35.30 13.75 24.26
C ILE A 90 -34.37 13.94 25.45
N PHE A 91 -33.12 14.34 25.20
CA PHE A 91 -32.12 14.56 26.23
C PHE A 91 -32.16 15.99 26.79
N GLN A 92 -31.79 16.14 28.07
CA GLN A 92 -31.72 17.43 28.77
C GLN A 92 -30.86 18.47 28.05
N ARG A 93 -29.64 18.10 27.63
CA ARG A 93 -28.70 18.99 26.91
C ARG A 93 -28.81 18.89 25.38
N TYR A 94 -29.97 18.50 24.85
CA TYR A 94 -30.31 18.32 23.42
C TYR A 94 -29.49 17.27 22.65
N HIS A 95 -28.19 17.14 22.94
CA HIS A 95 -27.26 16.15 22.39
C HIS A 95 -27.27 16.11 20.86
N LEU A 96 -27.27 17.30 20.22
CA LEU A 96 -27.15 17.43 18.77
C LEU A 96 -25.67 17.31 18.36
N LEU A 97 -25.41 16.70 17.20
CA LEU A 97 -24.07 16.63 16.64
C LEU A 97 -23.70 17.99 16.02
N PRO A 98 -22.61 18.65 16.48
CA PRO A 98 -22.29 20.04 16.14
C PRO A 98 -21.88 20.22 14.67
N HIS A 99 -21.38 19.14 14.04
CA HIS A 99 -20.95 19.14 12.65
C HIS A 99 -22.08 18.88 11.65
N LEU A 100 -23.31 18.59 12.13
CA LEU A 100 -24.50 18.36 11.31
C LEU A 100 -25.47 19.54 11.43
N ASP A 101 -26.25 19.82 10.37
CA ASP A 101 -27.33 20.80 10.42
C ASP A 101 -28.60 20.23 11.11
N ALA A 102 -29.62 21.06 11.31
CA ALA A 102 -30.87 20.67 11.95
C ALA A 102 -31.55 19.48 11.23
N ARG A 103 -31.59 19.53 9.89
CA ARG A 103 -32.17 18.46 9.05
C ARG A 103 -31.40 17.14 9.20
N ALA A 104 -30.08 17.17 9.17
CA ALA A 104 -29.25 15.97 9.32
C ALA A 104 -29.31 15.41 10.74
N ASN A 105 -29.36 16.26 11.77
CA ASN A 105 -29.56 15.83 13.15
C ASN A 105 -30.91 15.13 13.35
N ALA A 106 -31.99 15.70 12.81
CA ALA A 106 -33.32 15.08 12.86
C ALA A 106 -33.37 13.75 12.09
N ALA A 107 -32.69 13.64 10.94
CA ALA A 107 -32.69 12.44 10.10
C ALA A 107 -31.82 11.28 10.63
N LEU A 108 -30.97 11.51 11.64
CA LEU A 108 -29.95 10.57 12.07
C LEU A 108 -30.47 9.17 12.46
N PRO A 109 -31.60 9.01 13.19
CA PRO A 109 -32.17 7.69 13.51
C PRO A 109 -32.58 6.90 12.27
N ALA A 110 -33.02 7.58 11.21
CA ALA A 110 -33.43 6.96 9.96
C ALA A 110 -32.24 6.46 9.12
N VAL A 111 -31.03 7.00 9.36
CA VAL A 111 -29.79 6.50 8.76
C VAL A 111 -29.56 5.06 9.20
N TYR A 112 -29.66 4.79 10.50
CA TYR A 112 -29.49 3.45 11.07
C TYR A 112 -30.67 2.52 10.76
N ALA A 113 -31.83 3.07 10.41
CA ALA A 113 -32.97 2.30 9.91
C ALA A 113 -32.83 1.89 8.43
N GLY A 114 -31.80 2.40 7.74
CA GLY A 114 -31.54 2.09 6.34
C GLY A 114 -32.49 2.81 5.38
N VAL A 115 -33.10 3.92 5.80
CA VAL A 115 -33.97 4.74 4.95
C VAL A 115 -33.11 5.52 3.95
N GLY A 116 -33.54 5.54 2.69
CA GLY A 116 -32.83 6.26 1.63
C GLY A 116 -32.72 7.77 1.88
N GLN A 117 -31.65 8.39 1.37
CA GLN A 117 -31.30 9.80 1.61
C GLN A 117 -32.42 10.80 1.27
N ALA A 118 -33.12 10.60 0.15
CA ALA A 118 -34.23 11.46 -0.25
C ALA A 118 -35.41 11.37 0.74
N ALA A 119 -35.94 10.16 0.95
CA ALA A 119 -37.08 9.91 1.81
C ALA A 119 -36.86 10.37 3.27
N ARG A 120 -35.68 10.08 3.85
CA ARG A 120 -35.35 10.55 5.20
C ARG A 120 -35.20 12.07 5.24
N GLY A 121 -34.68 12.68 4.17
CA GLY A 121 -34.51 14.11 4.07
C GLY A 121 -35.82 14.87 3.96
N ASP A 122 -36.81 14.31 3.26
CA ASP A 122 -38.16 14.87 3.12
C ASP A 122 -38.94 14.75 4.43
N ARG A 123 -38.86 13.59 5.09
CA ARG A 123 -39.50 13.39 6.39
C ARG A 123 -38.91 14.28 7.49
N ALA A 124 -37.58 14.39 7.55
CA ALA A 124 -36.93 15.29 8.50
C ALA A 124 -37.36 16.75 8.29
N ARG A 125 -37.49 17.17 7.02
CA ARG A 125 -38.03 18.50 6.68
C ARG A 125 -39.47 18.66 7.17
N ALA A 126 -40.35 17.73 6.86
CA ALA A 126 -41.76 17.79 7.28
C ALA A 126 -41.92 17.84 8.81
N LEU A 127 -41.12 17.07 9.56
CA LEU A 127 -41.11 17.09 11.01
C LEU A 127 -40.62 18.44 11.56
N LEU A 128 -39.54 18.99 10.99
CA LEU A 128 -39.01 20.28 11.40
C LEU A 128 -39.96 21.44 11.04
N GLU A 129 -40.63 21.40 9.88
CA GLU A 129 -41.67 22.36 9.49
C GLU A 129 -42.86 22.34 10.46
N ARG A 130 -43.35 21.14 10.82
CA ARG A 130 -44.41 20.97 11.85
C ARG A 130 -44.01 21.56 13.21
N LEU A 131 -42.72 21.58 13.52
CA LEU A 131 -42.17 22.14 14.76
C LEU A 131 -41.71 23.60 14.59
N GLY A 132 -42.10 24.29 13.52
CA GLY A 132 -41.80 25.71 13.31
C GLY A 132 -40.34 26.02 12.94
N LEU A 133 -39.59 25.03 12.43
CA LEU A 133 -38.19 25.13 12.04
C LEU A 133 -37.95 25.07 10.52
N GLY A 134 -38.98 25.32 9.70
CA GLY A 134 -38.90 25.27 8.23
C GLY A 134 -37.82 26.17 7.62
N GLU A 135 -37.65 27.38 8.15
CA GLU A 135 -36.59 28.32 7.70
C GLU A 135 -35.20 27.98 8.26
N ARG A 136 -35.10 27.00 9.15
CA ARG A 136 -33.88 26.69 9.93
C ARG A 136 -33.27 25.33 9.64
N LEU A 137 -33.70 24.67 8.56
CA LEU A 137 -33.28 23.31 8.19
C LEU A 137 -31.77 23.13 8.07
N HIS A 138 -31.06 24.16 7.58
CA HIS A 138 -29.63 24.13 7.30
C HIS A 138 -28.76 24.78 8.38
N HIS A 139 -29.38 25.28 9.46
CA HIS A 139 -28.64 25.86 10.57
C HIS A 139 -27.99 24.76 11.40
N ARG A 140 -26.77 25.01 11.85
CA ARG A 140 -26.04 24.15 12.80
C ARG A 140 -26.50 24.41 14.23
N PRO A 141 -26.27 23.48 15.19
CA PRO A 141 -26.72 23.65 16.56
C PRO A 141 -26.28 24.96 17.22
N ASN A 142 -25.07 25.43 16.94
CA ASN A 142 -24.54 26.71 17.44
C ASN A 142 -25.23 27.96 16.86
N GLU A 143 -26.06 27.82 15.83
CA GLU A 143 -26.82 28.89 15.18
C GLU A 143 -28.31 28.86 15.59
N LEU A 144 -28.70 27.96 16.50
CA LEU A 144 -30.06 27.77 16.99
C LEU A 144 -30.19 28.14 18.47
N SER A 145 -31.32 28.74 18.86
CA SER A 145 -31.63 28.97 20.29
C SER A 145 -31.87 27.64 21.03
N GLY A 146 -31.78 27.63 22.36
CA GLY A 146 -32.02 26.41 23.17
C GLY A 146 -33.37 25.75 22.87
N GLY A 147 -34.45 26.55 22.83
CA GLY A 147 -35.79 26.05 22.44
C GLY A 147 -35.84 25.49 21.01
N GLN A 148 -35.11 26.09 20.07
CA GLN A 148 -35.01 25.56 18.70
C GLN A 148 -34.22 24.24 18.66
N GLN A 149 -33.11 24.13 19.38
CA GLN A 149 -32.33 22.89 19.50
C GLN A 149 -33.17 21.77 20.13
N GLN A 150 -34.00 22.09 21.13
CA GLN A 150 -34.90 21.10 21.72
C GLN A 150 -35.95 20.63 20.71
N ARG A 151 -36.52 21.51 19.90
CA ARG A 151 -37.43 21.12 18.81
C ARG A 151 -36.74 20.25 17.76
N VAL A 152 -35.47 20.47 17.46
CA VAL A 152 -34.69 19.53 16.62
C VAL A 152 -34.56 18.15 17.29
N SER A 153 -34.32 18.11 18.62
CA SER A 153 -34.28 16.86 19.39
C SER A 153 -35.62 16.11 19.36
N ILE A 154 -36.75 16.83 19.46
CA ILE A 154 -38.10 16.26 19.31
C ILE A 154 -38.30 15.70 17.89
N ALA A 155 -37.92 16.46 16.86
CA ALA A 155 -37.98 15.98 15.47
C ALA A 155 -37.19 14.68 15.29
N ARG A 156 -36.02 14.59 15.92
CA ARG A 156 -35.18 13.40 15.94
C ARG A 156 -35.87 12.23 16.66
N ALA A 157 -36.47 12.45 17.83
CA ALA A 157 -37.20 11.42 18.57
C ALA A 157 -38.38 10.83 17.76
N LEU A 158 -39.04 11.65 16.94
CA LEU A 158 -40.17 11.24 16.09
C LEU A 158 -39.76 10.67 14.73
N MET A 159 -38.47 10.74 14.38
CA MET A 159 -38.01 10.40 13.04
C MET A 159 -38.38 8.97 12.62
N ASN A 160 -38.27 8.01 13.54
CA ASN A 160 -38.64 6.61 13.30
C ASN A 160 -40.03 6.24 13.84
N GLY A 161 -40.86 7.24 14.20
CA GLY A 161 -42.20 7.04 14.72
C GLY A 161 -42.30 7.26 16.23
N GLY A 162 -41.27 6.91 17.01
CA GLY A 162 -41.18 7.25 18.44
C GLY A 162 -42.40 6.81 19.24
N GLN A 163 -42.75 5.52 19.21
CA GLN A 163 -43.91 4.98 19.94
C GLN A 163 -43.80 5.24 21.46
N ILE A 164 -42.58 5.12 21.99
CA ILE A 164 -42.22 5.41 23.38
C ILE A 164 -41.26 6.58 23.37
N ILE A 165 -41.64 7.70 23.96
CA ILE A 165 -40.80 8.90 24.06
C ILE A 165 -40.27 8.99 25.49
N LEU A 166 -38.95 8.90 25.62
CA LEU A 166 -38.23 9.09 26.88
C LEU A 166 -37.66 10.50 26.90
N ALA A 167 -38.11 11.32 27.85
CA ALA A 167 -37.69 12.70 27.99
C ALA A 167 -36.99 12.91 29.34
N ASP A 168 -35.70 13.23 29.29
CA ASP A 168 -34.88 13.52 30.48
C ASP A 168 -34.78 15.03 30.71
N GLU A 169 -35.40 15.53 31.77
CA GLU A 169 -35.44 16.94 32.17
C GLU A 169 -35.59 17.92 30.98
N PRO A 170 -36.61 17.75 30.11
CA PRO A 170 -36.64 18.41 28.82
C PRO A 170 -36.86 19.92 28.86
N THR A 171 -37.25 20.47 30.02
CA THR A 171 -37.41 21.91 30.26
C THR A 171 -36.26 22.54 31.03
N GLY A 172 -35.32 21.75 31.58
CA GLY A 172 -34.30 22.24 32.51
C GLY A 172 -33.28 23.21 31.89
N ALA A 173 -33.14 23.22 30.56
CA ALA A 173 -32.25 24.12 29.82
C ALA A 173 -32.99 25.22 29.04
N LEU A 174 -34.29 25.41 29.29
CA LEU A 174 -35.17 26.32 28.55
C LEU A 174 -35.67 27.47 29.44
N ASP A 175 -35.95 28.62 28.82
CA ASP A 175 -36.75 29.67 29.45
C ASP A 175 -38.21 29.21 29.63
N SER A 176 -38.97 29.91 30.48
CA SER A 176 -40.33 29.53 30.84
C SER A 176 -41.30 29.48 29.65
N ALA A 177 -41.16 30.36 28.66
CA ALA A 177 -42.01 30.37 27.47
C ALA A 177 -41.70 29.18 26.55
N SER A 178 -40.40 28.95 26.28
CA SER A 178 -39.94 27.79 25.51
C SER A 178 -40.27 26.46 26.20
N GLY A 179 -40.17 26.40 27.54
CA GLY A 179 -40.51 25.23 28.34
C GLY A 179 -42.01 24.91 28.29
N ALA A 180 -42.88 25.91 28.39
CA ALA A 180 -44.33 25.73 28.26
C ALA A 180 -44.71 25.25 26.85
N GLU A 181 -44.08 25.79 25.80
CA GLU A 181 -44.27 25.33 24.43
C GLU A 181 -43.84 23.86 24.25
N MET A 182 -42.71 23.48 24.84
CA MET A 182 -42.21 22.10 24.82
C MET A 182 -43.20 21.12 25.46
N LEU A 183 -43.71 21.44 26.65
CA LEU A 183 -44.69 20.60 27.36
C LEU A 183 -46.05 20.56 26.65
N ARG A 184 -46.42 21.60 25.90
CA ARG A 184 -47.58 21.57 25.00
C ARG A 184 -47.36 20.55 23.88
N LEU A 185 -46.20 20.60 23.21
CA LEU A 185 -45.87 19.66 22.12
C LEU A 185 -45.82 18.21 22.61
N VAL A 186 -45.25 17.94 23.78
CA VAL A 186 -45.24 16.60 24.38
C VAL A 186 -46.65 16.10 24.68
N ARG A 187 -47.53 16.95 25.22
CA ARG A 187 -48.94 16.59 25.43
C ARG A 187 -49.66 16.28 24.12
N GLU A 188 -49.46 17.07 23.08
CA GLU A 188 -50.04 16.81 21.75
C GLU A 188 -49.57 15.47 21.17
N LEU A 189 -48.34 15.05 21.46
CA LEU A 189 -47.86 13.72 21.09
C LEU A 189 -48.54 12.63 21.93
N ASN A 190 -48.73 12.84 23.23
CA ASN A 190 -49.49 11.89 24.05
C ASN A 190 -50.93 11.71 23.54
N ASP A 191 -51.60 12.81 23.20
CA ASP A 191 -52.97 12.79 22.70
C ASP A 191 -53.10 12.08 21.34
N ARG A 192 -51.99 11.96 20.59
CA ARG A 192 -51.89 11.15 19.36
C ARG A 192 -51.58 9.67 19.61
N GLY A 193 -51.53 9.23 20.87
CA GLY A 193 -51.30 7.85 21.26
C GLY A 193 -49.84 7.48 21.53
N HIS A 194 -48.91 8.44 21.55
CA HIS A 194 -47.53 8.16 21.96
C HIS A 194 -47.46 7.92 23.48
N THR A 195 -46.69 6.91 23.88
CA THR A 195 -46.39 6.68 25.31
C THR A 195 -45.26 7.60 25.70
N ILE A 196 -45.44 8.43 26.73
CA ILE A 196 -44.43 9.39 27.17
C ILE A 196 -44.02 9.09 28.60
N ILE A 197 -42.71 8.97 28.78
CA ILE A 197 -42.08 8.80 30.08
C ILE A 197 -41.14 10.00 30.27
N LEU A 198 -41.53 10.88 31.18
CA LEU A 198 -40.87 12.14 31.47
C LEU A 198 -40.15 12.05 32.82
N VAL A 199 -38.84 12.25 32.83
CA VAL A 199 -38.06 12.33 34.06
C VAL A 199 -37.85 13.79 34.42
N THR A 200 -38.20 14.16 35.66
CA THR A 200 -38.02 15.53 36.14
C THR A 200 -37.87 15.56 37.66
N HIS A 201 -37.35 16.66 38.19
CA HIS A 201 -37.39 16.97 39.63
C HIS A 201 -38.35 18.13 39.93
N ASP A 202 -38.94 18.74 38.91
CA ASP A 202 -39.87 19.87 39.04
C ASP A 202 -41.33 19.39 39.08
N ALA A 203 -42.00 19.64 40.20
CA ALA A 203 -43.39 19.26 40.41
C ALA A 203 -44.36 19.95 39.43
N THR A 204 -44.05 21.16 38.97
CA THR A 204 -44.88 21.87 37.99
C THR A 204 -44.83 21.19 36.63
N VAL A 205 -43.66 20.65 36.25
CA VAL A 205 -43.47 19.88 35.02
C VAL A 205 -44.17 18.51 35.12
N ALA A 206 -44.05 17.84 36.27
CA ALA A 206 -44.71 16.54 36.50
C ALA A 206 -46.24 16.63 36.55
N ALA A 207 -46.80 17.76 36.98
CA ALA A 207 -48.25 17.98 36.99
C ALA A 207 -48.89 17.93 35.59
N HIS A 208 -48.10 18.00 34.51
CA HIS A 208 -48.59 17.80 33.15
C HIS A 208 -48.79 16.32 32.77
N ALA A 209 -48.19 15.39 33.50
CA ALA A 209 -48.38 13.96 33.32
C ALA A 209 -49.65 13.49 34.04
N ARG A 210 -50.24 12.39 33.54
CA ARG A 210 -51.47 11.83 34.13
C ARG A 210 -51.16 10.85 35.27
N ARG A 211 -49.97 10.24 35.23
CA ARG A 211 -49.42 9.38 36.27
C ARG A 211 -48.08 9.94 36.75
N VAL A 212 -47.86 9.96 38.06
CA VAL A 212 -46.65 10.45 38.71
C VAL A 212 -46.11 9.37 39.63
N ILE A 213 -44.84 9.00 39.39
CA ILE A 213 -44.10 8.00 40.14
C ILE A 213 -42.97 8.72 40.87
N GLU A 214 -42.90 8.56 42.19
CA GLU A 214 -41.84 9.15 43.01
C GLU A 214 -40.78 8.09 43.35
N LEU A 215 -39.53 8.39 42.99
CA LEU A 215 -38.37 7.55 43.22
C LEU A 215 -37.46 8.18 44.28
N ARG A 216 -37.13 7.40 45.31
CA ARG A 216 -36.25 7.79 46.40
C ARG A 216 -35.30 6.65 46.74
N ASP A 217 -34.01 6.96 46.85
CA ASP A 217 -32.95 6.01 47.23
C ASP A 217 -33.00 4.69 46.42
N GLY A 218 -33.25 4.78 45.11
CA GLY A 218 -33.31 3.63 44.19
C GLY A 218 -34.61 2.82 44.25
N ARG A 219 -35.62 3.26 45.02
CA ARG A 219 -36.92 2.57 45.21
C ARG A 219 -38.09 3.47 44.85
N VAL A 220 -39.18 2.86 44.37
CA VAL A 220 -40.44 3.57 44.13
C VAL A 220 -41.17 3.72 45.47
N VAL A 221 -41.39 4.97 45.89
CA VAL A 221 -42.02 5.29 47.19
C VAL A 221 -43.47 5.75 47.04
N ALA A 222 -43.85 6.28 45.88
CA ALA A 222 -45.23 6.61 45.56
C ALA A 222 -45.50 6.40 44.06
N ASP A 223 -46.70 5.93 43.73
CA ASP A 223 -47.22 5.81 42.37
C ASP A 223 -48.73 6.03 42.45
N ASN A 224 -49.25 7.04 41.77
CA ASN A 224 -50.68 7.33 41.75
C ASN A 224 -51.47 6.43 40.77
N GLY A 225 -50.79 5.51 40.09
CA GLY A 225 -51.38 4.47 39.24
C GLY A 225 -51.87 4.99 37.89
N THR A 226 -52.21 4.05 37.00
CA THR A 226 -52.81 4.39 35.70
C THR A 226 -54.18 5.04 35.92
N PRO A 227 -54.48 6.20 35.30
CA PRO A 227 -55.73 6.92 35.52
C PRO A 227 -56.97 6.07 35.24
N ALA A 228 -58.00 6.20 36.09
CA ALA A 228 -59.28 5.53 35.89
C ALA A 228 -59.94 6.03 34.59
N GLY A 229 -59.98 5.16 33.56
CA GLY A 229 -60.47 5.49 32.22
C GLY A 229 -59.41 5.57 31.13
N HIS A 230 -58.14 5.29 31.44
CA HIS A 230 -57.12 5.07 30.40
C HIS A 230 -57.52 3.88 29.52
N VAL A 231 -57.58 4.10 28.22
CA VAL A 231 -57.81 3.05 27.23
C VAL A 231 -56.58 3.00 26.34
N PRO A 232 -55.82 1.89 26.34
CA PRO A 232 -54.68 1.74 25.45
C PRO A 232 -55.12 1.93 24.00
N PRO A 233 -54.40 2.72 23.19
CA PRO A 233 -54.74 2.88 21.78
C PRO A 233 -54.71 1.53 21.05
N CYS A 234 -55.76 1.23 20.27
CA CYS A 234 -55.87 -0.03 19.51
C CYS A 234 -54.90 -0.10 18.31
N GLU A 235 -54.36 1.03 17.86
CA GLU A 235 -53.44 1.12 16.73
C GLU A 235 -52.18 1.89 17.12
N LEU A 236 -51.04 1.52 16.52
CA LEU A 236 -49.79 2.28 16.66
C LEU A 236 -49.99 3.72 16.13
N PRO A 237 -49.28 4.72 16.69
CA PRO A 237 -49.44 6.11 16.26
C PRO A 237 -49.29 6.27 14.74
N SER A 238 -50.22 6.98 14.09
CA SER A 238 -50.27 7.25 12.63
C SER A 238 -49.01 7.95 12.09
N ASP A 239 -48.16 8.51 12.95
CA ASP A 239 -46.87 9.11 12.58
C ASP A 239 -45.78 8.04 12.30
N ALA A 240 -46.05 6.74 12.53
CA ALA A 240 -45.14 5.64 12.24
C ALA A 240 -44.78 5.56 10.75
N PRO A 241 -43.48 5.51 10.39
CA PRO A 241 -43.08 5.41 9.00
C PRO A 241 -43.51 4.06 8.41
N PRO A 242 -43.88 3.99 7.12
CA PRO A 242 -43.94 2.71 6.42
C PRO A 242 -42.53 2.12 6.44
N VAL A 243 -42.36 0.97 7.11
CA VAL A 243 -41.10 0.23 7.16
C VAL A 243 -40.83 -0.32 5.75
N GLN A 244 -40.21 0.50 4.90
CA GLN A 244 -39.54 0.03 3.68
C GLN A 244 -38.03 0.05 3.93
N GLY A 245 -37.60 -0.79 4.88
CA GLY A 245 -36.20 -1.15 4.98
C GLY A 245 -35.81 -1.88 3.69
N GLY A 246 -34.98 -1.25 2.85
CA GLY A 246 -34.48 -1.90 1.64
C GLY A 246 -33.85 -3.26 1.93
N GLY A 247 -33.71 -4.12 0.92
CA GLY A 247 -33.01 -5.40 1.08
C GLY A 247 -31.62 -5.23 1.73
N PRO A 248 -31.05 -6.31 2.30
CA PRO A 248 -29.79 -6.24 3.06
C PRO A 248 -28.66 -5.58 2.26
N LEU A 249 -28.60 -5.81 0.95
CA LEU A 249 -27.65 -5.17 0.03
C LEU A 249 -27.81 -3.63 -0.05
N ARG A 250 -29.05 -3.12 -0.11
CA ARG A 250 -29.31 -1.68 -0.18
C ARG A 250 -28.96 -1.00 1.15
N ARG A 251 -29.22 -1.64 2.28
CA ARG A 251 -28.80 -1.14 3.61
C ARG A 251 -27.29 -1.05 3.71
N LEU A 252 -26.59 -2.11 3.30
CA LEU A 252 -25.14 -2.13 3.26
C LEU A 252 -24.61 -0.98 2.38
N GLN A 253 -25.14 -0.82 1.17
CA GLN A 253 -24.74 0.26 0.27
C GLN A 253 -24.93 1.66 0.89
N VAL A 254 -26.07 1.91 1.55
CA VAL A 254 -26.32 3.18 2.24
C VAL A 254 -25.32 3.38 3.37
N GLN A 255 -25.12 2.38 4.24
CA GLN A 255 -24.18 2.45 5.35
C GLN A 255 -22.74 2.73 4.89
N TRP A 256 -22.27 2.06 3.84
CA TRP A 256 -20.95 2.30 3.27
C TRP A 256 -20.79 3.74 2.74
N ARG A 257 -21.78 4.25 2.00
CA ARG A 257 -21.75 5.62 1.47
C ARG A 257 -21.74 6.66 2.60
N GLU A 258 -22.54 6.45 3.64
CA GLU A 258 -22.56 7.32 4.83
C GLU A 258 -21.24 7.25 5.60
N ALA A 259 -20.69 6.06 5.80
CA ALA A 259 -19.41 5.89 6.49
C ALA A 259 -18.26 6.58 5.73
N VAL A 260 -18.26 6.50 4.39
CA VAL A 260 -17.27 7.23 3.57
C VAL A 260 -17.48 8.74 3.65
N ALA A 261 -18.73 9.21 3.53
CA ALA A 261 -19.02 10.65 3.62
C ALA A 261 -18.64 11.23 4.99
N THR A 262 -18.97 10.53 6.06
CA THR A 262 -18.61 10.90 7.43
C THR A 262 -17.10 10.81 7.66
N ALA A 263 -16.41 9.81 7.12
CA ALA A 263 -14.95 9.71 7.16
C ALA A 263 -14.28 10.94 6.49
N LEU A 264 -14.74 11.35 5.31
CA LEU A 264 -14.19 12.53 4.62
C LEU A 264 -14.41 13.83 5.41
N LEU A 265 -15.58 13.99 6.03
CA LEU A 265 -15.87 15.14 6.90
C LEU A 265 -15.02 15.12 8.16
N ALA A 266 -14.84 13.95 8.78
CA ALA A 266 -13.99 13.73 9.94
C ALA A 266 -12.53 14.10 9.65
N LEU A 267 -12.00 13.66 8.51
CA LEU A 267 -10.63 13.97 8.07
C LEU A 267 -10.41 15.46 7.82
N LYS A 268 -11.44 16.18 7.35
CA LYS A 268 -11.41 17.64 7.14
C LYS A 268 -11.39 18.42 8.46
N GLY A 269 -11.91 17.85 9.55
CA GLY A 269 -11.96 18.48 10.87
C GLY A 269 -10.58 18.81 11.44
N ASN A 270 -9.63 17.86 11.37
CA ASN A 270 -8.29 18.02 11.94
C ASN A 270 -7.17 17.84 10.90
N ARG A 271 -7.03 18.84 10.02
CA ARG A 271 -6.11 18.79 8.86
C ARG A 271 -4.67 18.46 9.21
N LEU A 272 -4.11 19.04 10.27
CA LEU A 272 -2.71 18.81 10.68
C LEU A 272 -2.47 17.34 11.07
N ARG A 273 -3.37 16.79 11.89
CA ARG A 273 -3.31 15.40 12.36
C ARG A 273 -3.46 14.43 11.19
N THR A 274 -4.44 14.68 10.33
CA THR A 274 -4.67 13.92 9.10
C THR A 274 -3.42 13.96 8.19
N ALA A 275 -2.81 15.13 7.99
CA ALA A 275 -1.61 15.28 7.19
C ALA A 275 -0.40 14.51 7.77
N LEU A 276 -0.15 14.61 9.09
CA LEU A 276 0.94 13.89 9.76
C LEU A 276 0.77 12.36 9.66
N SER A 277 -0.47 11.87 9.79
CA SER A 277 -0.77 10.43 9.64
C SER A 277 -0.51 9.96 8.21
N MET A 278 -1.04 10.71 7.24
CA MET A 278 -0.86 10.39 5.82
C MET A 278 0.61 10.46 5.41
N LEU A 279 1.40 11.39 5.99
CA LEU A 279 2.82 11.52 5.73
C LEU A 279 3.57 10.22 6.04
N GLY A 280 3.36 9.64 7.22
CA GLY A 280 4.01 8.39 7.62
C GLY A 280 3.72 7.23 6.66
N ILE A 281 2.45 7.08 6.27
CA ILE A 281 2.03 6.07 5.28
C ILE A 281 2.61 6.36 3.91
N SER A 282 2.56 7.62 3.47
CA SER A 282 3.04 8.03 2.14
C SER A 282 4.54 7.82 2.01
N ILE A 283 5.32 8.09 3.05
CA ILE A 283 6.77 7.85 3.08
C ILE A 283 7.02 6.33 3.01
N GLY A 284 6.32 5.54 3.83
CA GLY A 284 6.46 4.08 3.82
C GLY A 284 6.17 3.48 2.44
N ILE A 285 5.03 3.84 1.84
CA ILE A 285 4.64 3.38 0.49
C ILE A 285 5.62 3.90 -0.57
N ALA A 286 6.03 5.16 -0.48
CA ALA A 286 6.96 5.73 -1.44
C ALA A 286 8.32 5.02 -1.41
N SER A 287 8.82 4.70 -0.22
CA SER A 287 10.04 3.91 -0.04
C SER A 287 9.90 2.52 -0.65
N VAL A 288 8.82 1.78 -0.36
CA VAL A 288 8.59 0.43 -0.94
C VAL A 288 8.61 0.48 -2.47
N VAL A 289 7.79 1.35 -3.06
CA VAL A 289 7.64 1.42 -4.53
C VAL A 289 8.94 1.84 -5.20
N SER A 290 9.62 2.85 -4.67
CA SER A 290 10.88 3.34 -5.22
C SER A 290 11.99 2.29 -5.13
N ILE A 291 12.08 1.55 -4.02
CA ILE A 291 13.04 0.45 -3.84
C ILE A 291 12.79 -0.66 -4.85
N VAL A 292 11.53 -1.10 -5.00
CA VAL A 292 11.18 -2.16 -5.94
C VAL A 292 11.50 -1.72 -7.37
N ALA A 293 11.08 -0.51 -7.76
CA ALA A 293 11.32 0.03 -9.08
C ALA A 293 12.83 0.16 -9.38
N LEU A 294 13.61 0.70 -8.44
CA LEU A 294 15.05 0.85 -8.58
C LEU A 294 15.75 -0.51 -8.69
N THR A 295 15.35 -1.49 -7.86
CA THR A 295 15.93 -2.84 -7.91
C THR A 295 15.60 -3.54 -9.22
N THR A 296 14.37 -3.41 -9.73
CA THR A 296 13.99 -3.97 -11.03
C THR A 296 14.71 -3.29 -12.19
N ALA A 297 14.88 -1.96 -12.13
CA ALA A 297 15.61 -1.21 -13.13
C ALA A 297 17.10 -1.56 -13.14
N ALA A 298 17.72 -1.66 -11.96
CA ALA A 298 19.10 -2.11 -11.81
C ALA A 298 19.29 -3.53 -12.37
N ARG A 299 18.38 -4.46 -12.04
CA ARG A 299 18.43 -5.82 -12.58
C ARG A 299 18.31 -5.84 -14.11
N ALA A 300 17.38 -5.08 -14.68
CA ALA A 300 17.15 -5.01 -16.13
C ALA A 300 18.32 -4.36 -16.87
N SER A 301 18.93 -3.30 -16.30
CA SER A 301 20.13 -2.66 -16.86
C SER A 301 21.31 -3.62 -16.85
N ILE A 302 21.56 -4.31 -15.73
CA ILE A 302 22.63 -5.31 -15.63
C ILE A 302 22.38 -6.45 -16.63
N GLU A 303 21.14 -6.93 -16.76
CA GLU A 303 20.79 -7.97 -17.73
C GLU A 303 21.05 -7.51 -19.17
N THR A 304 20.73 -6.25 -19.49
CA THR A 304 20.98 -5.67 -20.82
C THR A 304 22.49 -5.56 -21.09
N ASP A 305 23.27 -5.04 -20.14
CA ASP A 305 24.72 -4.90 -20.26
C ASP A 305 25.40 -6.27 -20.38
N LEU A 306 24.97 -7.25 -19.59
CA LEU A 306 25.53 -8.60 -19.58
C LEU A 306 25.10 -9.41 -20.82
N SER A 307 23.86 -9.28 -21.30
CA SER A 307 23.40 -9.93 -22.53
C SER A 307 24.19 -9.45 -23.76
N SER A 308 24.65 -8.19 -23.75
CA SER A 308 25.56 -7.68 -24.77
C SER A 308 26.94 -8.33 -24.75
N LEU A 309 27.38 -8.83 -23.58
CA LEU A 309 28.63 -9.58 -23.41
C LEU A 309 28.45 -11.06 -23.77
N ILE A 310 27.26 -11.64 -23.51
CA ILE A 310 26.87 -13.03 -23.84
C ILE A 310 26.50 -13.18 -25.33
N SER A 311 27.10 -12.38 -26.24
CA SER A 311 26.70 -12.22 -27.64
C SER A 311 26.88 -13.48 -28.51
N GLY A 312 26.10 -14.54 -28.25
CA GLY A 312 26.11 -15.81 -28.95
C GLY A 312 27.49 -16.47 -29.02
N ARG A 313 28.36 -16.27 -28.01
CA ARG A 313 29.72 -16.81 -28.03
C ARG A 313 30.16 -17.38 -26.68
N ILE A 314 30.84 -18.52 -26.72
CA ILE A 314 31.51 -19.14 -25.58
C ILE A 314 33.02 -18.96 -25.77
N PRO A 315 33.69 -18.11 -24.98
CA PRO A 315 35.14 -18.01 -25.01
C PRO A 315 35.74 -19.25 -24.35
N VAL A 316 36.77 -19.80 -25.01
CA VAL A 316 37.57 -20.92 -24.54
C VAL A 316 39.03 -20.48 -24.56
N TRP A 317 39.71 -20.63 -23.43
CA TRP A 317 41.11 -20.25 -23.28
C TRP A 317 41.94 -21.37 -22.67
N ARG A 318 43.23 -21.32 -22.96
CA ARG A 318 44.21 -22.24 -22.42
C ARG A 318 44.46 -21.96 -20.94
N GLY A 319 44.49 -23.01 -20.14
CA GLY A 319 44.73 -22.95 -18.71
C GLY A 319 43.46 -22.77 -17.88
N ASN A 320 43.49 -23.37 -16.70
CA ASN A 320 42.43 -23.28 -15.70
C ASN A 320 43.08 -22.96 -14.34
N PRO A 321 42.61 -21.94 -13.59
CA PRO A 321 43.12 -21.62 -12.25
C PRO A 321 43.10 -22.78 -11.25
N SER A 322 42.29 -23.81 -11.53
CA SER A 322 42.15 -25.02 -10.70
C SER A 322 43.24 -26.06 -10.94
N LEU A 323 44.17 -25.82 -11.87
CA LEU A 323 45.26 -26.75 -12.17
C LEU A 323 46.29 -26.80 -11.02
N PRO A 324 46.84 -27.99 -10.70
CA PRO A 324 47.92 -28.11 -9.74
C PRO A 324 49.16 -27.28 -10.13
N PRO A 325 49.92 -26.73 -9.16
CA PRO A 325 51.15 -26.00 -9.44
C PRO A 325 52.14 -26.85 -10.26
N GLY A 326 52.72 -26.26 -11.31
CA GLY A 326 53.71 -26.92 -12.18
C GLY A 326 53.14 -27.66 -13.39
N VAL A 327 51.82 -27.73 -13.55
CA VAL A 327 51.20 -28.29 -14.77
C VAL A 327 51.14 -27.23 -15.86
N VAL A 328 51.81 -27.49 -16.99
CA VAL A 328 51.72 -26.64 -18.17
C VAL A 328 50.47 -27.02 -18.98
N PRO A 329 49.51 -26.10 -19.18
CA PRO A 329 48.32 -26.38 -19.98
C PRO A 329 48.68 -26.64 -21.44
N GLN A 330 47.94 -27.50 -22.15
CA GLN A 330 48.17 -27.74 -23.59
C GLN A 330 47.49 -26.67 -24.45
N PRO A 331 48.12 -26.22 -25.55
CA PRO A 331 47.46 -25.36 -26.53
C PRO A 331 46.53 -26.17 -27.43
N PHE A 332 45.51 -25.51 -27.99
CA PHE A 332 44.50 -26.17 -28.83
C PHE A 332 45.01 -26.39 -30.25
N ARG A 333 44.99 -27.64 -30.72
CA ARG A 333 45.42 -28.03 -32.05
C ARG A 333 44.30 -27.84 -33.08
N PRO A 334 44.61 -27.60 -34.36
CA PRO A 334 43.60 -27.37 -35.40
C PRO A 334 42.51 -28.46 -35.50
N HIS A 335 42.89 -29.74 -35.40
CA HIS A 335 41.95 -30.85 -35.49
C HIS A 335 40.98 -30.92 -34.29
N GLU A 336 41.39 -30.44 -33.11
CA GLU A 336 40.54 -30.39 -31.92
C GLU A 336 39.45 -29.33 -32.12
N ILE A 337 39.83 -28.17 -32.65
CA ILE A 337 38.92 -27.08 -33.00
C ILE A 337 37.95 -27.51 -34.10
N ASP A 338 38.42 -28.19 -35.15
CA ASP A 338 37.56 -28.71 -36.21
C ASP A 338 36.55 -29.73 -35.66
N SER A 339 36.92 -30.52 -34.65
CA SER A 339 36.00 -31.46 -34.01
C SER A 339 34.85 -30.77 -33.25
N LEU A 340 35.08 -29.54 -32.76
CA LEU A 340 34.04 -28.75 -32.10
C LEU A 340 33.03 -28.15 -33.09
N ARG A 341 33.44 -27.93 -34.36
CA ARG A 341 32.52 -27.44 -35.41
C ARG A 341 31.43 -28.45 -35.77
N ALA A 342 31.63 -29.73 -35.44
CA ALA A 342 30.67 -30.80 -35.67
C ALA A 342 29.64 -30.97 -34.53
N LEU A 343 29.79 -30.24 -33.42
CA LEU A 343 28.85 -30.27 -32.31
C LEU A 343 27.55 -29.56 -32.67
N ASP A 344 26.43 -30.11 -32.19
CA ASP A 344 25.12 -29.51 -32.39
C ASP A 344 25.01 -28.19 -31.62
N GLY A 345 24.44 -27.15 -32.24
CA GLY A 345 24.40 -25.81 -31.68
C GLY A 345 25.67 -24.96 -31.84
N VAL A 346 26.72 -25.45 -32.54
CA VAL A 346 27.90 -24.64 -32.91
C VAL A 346 27.72 -24.07 -34.32
N LYS A 347 27.51 -22.76 -34.42
CA LYS A 347 27.39 -22.03 -35.70
C LYS A 347 28.73 -21.80 -36.38
N GLY A 348 29.79 -21.65 -35.60
CA GLY A 348 31.15 -21.41 -36.11
C GLY A 348 32.16 -21.21 -34.98
N ILE A 349 33.43 -21.11 -35.34
CA ILE A 349 34.50 -20.83 -34.37
C ILE A 349 35.40 -19.75 -34.92
N THR A 350 35.59 -18.69 -34.14
CA THR A 350 36.51 -17.59 -34.42
C THR A 350 37.77 -17.76 -33.61
N LEU A 351 38.91 -17.85 -34.30
CA LEU A 351 40.21 -17.97 -33.65
C LEU A 351 40.67 -16.58 -33.20
N ASN A 352 40.84 -16.41 -31.90
CA ASN A 352 41.36 -15.16 -31.34
C ASN A 352 42.87 -15.24 -31.25
N ARG A 353 43.53 -15.03 -32.41
CA ARG A 353 44.99 -14.95 -32.46
C ARG A 353 45.45 -13.55 -32.09
N GLN A 354 46.10 -13.45 -30.95
CA GLN A 354 46.72 -12.21 -30.47
C GLN A 354 48.13 -12.45 -29.98
N MET A 355 49.02 -11.49 -30.21
CA MET A 355 50.41 -11.54 -29.76
C MET A 355 50.87 -10.16 -29.33
N GLN A 356 51.54 -10.07 -28.19
CA GLN A 356 52.22 -8.83 -27.79
C GLN A 356 53.49 -8.66 -28.62
N LEU A 357 53.71 -7.45 -29.13
CA LEU A 357 54.86 -7.15 -29.96
C LEU A 357 55.28 -5.68 -29.81
N THR A 358 56.46 -5.36 -30.33
CA THR A 358 56.94 -3.97 -30.35
C THR A 358 56.77 -3.39 -31.73
N ALA A 359 56.05 -2.27 -31.84
CA ALA A 359 55.91 -1.51 -33.06
C ALA A 359 56.76 -0.24 -33.00
N ARG A 360 57.42 0.10 -34.11
CA ARG A 360 58.27 1.28 -34.26
C ARG A 360 57.81 2.13 -35.43
N HIS A 361 57.65 3.43 -35.19
CA HIS A 361 57.55 4.44 -36.26
C HIS A 361 58.57 5.55 -35.98
N GLN A 362 59.52 5.74 -36.91
CA GLN A 362 60.65 6.65 -36.75
C GLN A 362 61.41 6.39 -35.43
N SER A 363 61.45 7.36 -34.50
CA SER A 363 62.11 7.26 -33.19
C SER A 363 61.17 6.87 -32.05
N ARG A 364 59.90 6.52 -32.32
CA ARG A 364 58.90 6.14 -31.32
C ARG A 364 58.64 4.64 -31.36
N ASP A 365 58.81 4.01 -30.21
CA ASP A 365 58.53 2.59 -29.97
C ASP A 365 57.37 2.45 -29.00
N ALA A 366 56.48 1.50 -29.28
CA ALA A 366 55.37 1.16 -28.41
C ALA A 366 55.19 -0.35 -28.36
N MET A 367 54.97 -0.88 -27.15
CA MET A 367 54.51 -2.25 -26.98
C MET A 367 53.01 -2.30 -27.24
N LEU A 368 52.60 -3.07 -28.24
CA LEU A 368 51.24 -3.16 -28.73
C LEU A 368 50.77 -4.61 -28.76
N GLU A 369 49.46 -4.79 -28.78
CA GLU A 369 48.84 -6.10 -28.99
C GLU A 369 48.41 -6.21 -30.45
N ALA A 370 48.99 -7.18 -31.15
CA ALA A 370 48.64 -7.51 -32.52
C ALA A 370 47.54 -8.55 -32.56
N ILE A 371 46.46 -8.24 -33.29
CA ILE A 371 45.29 -9.08 -33.43
C ILE A 371 45.16 -9.48 -34.90
N GLY A 372 45.26 -10.78 -35.17
CA GLY A 372 45.00 -11.35 -36.48
C GLY A 372 43.50 -11.53 -36.70
N GLY A 373 42.89 -10.63 -37.47
CA GLY A 373 41.44 -10.64 -37.71
C GLY A 373 41.07 -10.93 -39.15
N ASP A 374 39.83 -11.33 -39.38
CA ASP A 374 39.16 -11.32 -40.68
C ASP A 374 38.30 -10.04 -40.85
N ALA A 375 37.58 -9.93 -41.98
CA ALA A 375 36.71 -8.78 -42.25
C ALA A 375 35.58 -8.60 -41.19
N ASN A 376 35.27 -9.65 -40.45
CA ASN A 376 34.20 -9.67 -39.45
C ASN A 376 34.71 -9.35 -38.05
N THR A 377 36.00 -9.52 -37.78
CA THR A 377 36.61 -9.31 -36.45
C THR A 377 36.44 -7.85 -35.98
N LEU A 378 36.64 -6.88 -36.88
CA LEU A 378 36.46 -5.45 -36.56
C LEU A 378 34.97 -5.09 -36.35
N LYS A 379 34.08 -5.71 -37.12
CA LYS A 379 32.61 -5.54 -36.97
C LYS A 379 32.10 -6.15 -35.68
N ALA A 380 32.57 -7.35 -35.33
CA ALA A 380 32.22 -8.06 -34.10
C ALA A 380 32.65 -7.28 -32.85
N ARG A 381 33.73 -6.51 -32.93
CA ARG A 381 34.23 -5.64 -31.86
C ARG A 381 33.57 -4.25 -31.82
N LYS A 382 32.62 -3.95 -32.71
CA LYS A 382 31.93 -2.65 -32.81
C LYS A 382 32.91 -1.47 -32.86
N LEU A 383 33.91 -1.56 -33.74
CA LEU A 383 34.92 -0.52 -33.91
C LEU A 383 34.54 0.44 -35.05
N LYS A 384 34.39 1.72 -34.74
CA LYS A 384 34.16 2.80 -35.70
C LYS A 384 35.45 3.25 -36.35
N LEU A 385 35.40 3.54 -37.64
CA LEU A 385 36.50 4.11 -38.39
C LEU A 385 36.64 5.60 -38.05
N VAL A 386 37.84 6.00 -37.62
CA VAL A 386 38.22 7.40 -37.37
C VAL A 386 38.91 7.98 -38.59
N GLU A 387 39.81 7.21 -39.21
CA GLU A 387 40.60 7.63 -40.37
C GLU A 387 40.86 6.45 -41.31
N GLY A 388 40.94 6.70 -42.62
CA GLY A 388 41.36 5.72 -43.62
C GLY A 388 40.28 4.73 -44.03
N ARG A 389 40.57 3.43 -43.99
CA ARG A 389 39.66 2.34 -44.35
C ARG A 389 39.83 1.10 -43.46
N TYR A 390 38.81 0.25 -43.44
CA TYR A 390 38.91 -1.09 -42.87
C TYR A 390 39.72 -2.05 -43.77
N LEU A 391 40.10 -3.19 -43.21
CA LEU A 391 40.64 -4.33 -43.96
C LEU A 391 39.56 -4.89 -44.91
N ASN A 392 39.90 -5.10 -46.18
CA ASN A 392 38.98 -5.57 -47.22
C ASN A 392 39.37 -6.95 -47.76
N ALA A 393 38.49 -7.57 -48.57
CA ALA A 393 38.70 -8.91 -49.13
C ALA A 393 40.07 -9.08 -49.83
N MET A 394 40.48 -8.07 -50.61
CA MET A 394 41.77 -8.09 -51.30
C MET A 394 42.95 -8.14 -50.33
N ASP A 395 42.91 -7.44 -49.20
CA ASP A 395 43.99 -7.46 -48.21
C ASP A 395 44.22 -8.88 -47.66
N PHE A 396 43.15 -9.66 -47.48
CA PHE A 396 43.21 -11.04 -46.99
C PHE A 396 43.74 -12.01 -48.06
N GLU A 397 43.23 -11.91 -49.29
CA GLU A 397 43.62 -12.77 -50.42
C GLU A 397 45.07 -12.55 -50.84
N SER A 398 45.48 -11.28 -50.98
CA SER A 398 46.84 -10.90 -51.36
C SER A 398 47.87 -11.03 -50.24
N ARG A 399 47.42 -11.33 -49.01
CA ARG A 399 48.27 -11.38 -47.80
C ARG A 399 49.04 -10.07 -47.61
N SER A 400 48.33 -8.96 -47.79
CA SER A 400 48.90 -7.62 -47.73
C SER A 400 49.46 -7.32 -46.35
N GLN A 401 50.60 -6.61 -46.31
CA GLN A 401 51.20 -6.11 -45.06
C GLN A 401 50.58 -4.77 -44.69
N VAL A 402 49.29 -4.80 -44.39
CA VAL A 402 48.51 -3.63 -43.98
C VAL A 402 48.04 -3.80 -42.53
N VAL A 403 47.89 -2.68 -41.84
CA VAL A 403 47.46 -2.66 -40.44
C VAL A 403 46.43 -1.56 -40.20
N VAL A 404 45.48 -1.83 -39.31
CA VAL A 404 44.55 -0.84 -38.76
C VAL A 404 44.89 -0.65 -37.28
N LEU A 405 45.09 0.59 -36.84
CA LEU A 405 45.48 0.91 -35.47
C LEU A 405 44.26 1.36 -34.65
N ASP A 406 44.25 1.09 -33.35
CA ASP A 406 43.34 1.80 -32.45
C ASP A 406 43.87 3.21 -32.11
N GLU A 407 43.04 4.04 -31.47
CA GLU A 407 43.44 5.40 -31.08
C GLU A 407 44.65 5.42 -30.13
N LYS A 408 44.74 4.44 -29.22
CA LYS A 408 45.85 4.34 -28.26
C LYS A 408 47.17 4.06 -28.97
N SER A 409 47.19 3.11 -29.90
CA SER A 409 48.34 2.77 -30.74
C SER A 409 48.73 3.91 -31.65
N ARG A 410 47.76 4.63 -32.23
CA ARG A 410 48.03 5.85 -33.00
C ARG A 410 48.78 6.87 -32.14
N ASP A 411 48.25 7.18 -30.96
CA ASP A 411 48.81 8.21 -30.07
C ASP A 411 50.18 7.81 -29.48
N ALA A 412 50.44 6.51 -29.36
CA ALA A 412 51.74 5.99 -28.95
C ALA A 412 52.80 6.16 -30.06
N LEU A 413 52.45 5.79 -31.30
CA LEU A 413 53.39 5.71 -32.43
C LEU A 413 53.56 7.02 -33.22
N PHE A 414 52.55 7.88 -33.26
CA PHE A 414 52.55 9.11 -34.06
C PHE A 414 52.47 10.37 -33.19
N LYS A 415 52.93 11.52 -33.72
CA LYS A 415 52.79 12.80 -33.01
C LYS A 415 51.33 13.26 -33.03
N LYS A 416 50.90 14.03 -32.02
CA LYS A 416 49.54 14.60 -32.01
C LYS A 416 49.31 15.46 -33.27
N GLY A 417 48.25 15.15 -34.03
CA GLY A 417 47.89 15.82 -35.29
C GLY A 417 48.59 15.26 -36.54
N GLU A 418 49.45 14.25 -36.38
CA GLU A 418 50.08 13.56 -37.50
C GLU A 418 49.14 12.47 -38.06
N SER A 419 48.80 12.53 -39.36
CA SER A 419 48.03 11.46 -40.02
C SER A 419 48.84 10.16 -40.02
N ALA A 420 48.21 9.08 -39.55
CA ALA A 420 48.81 7.75 -39.47
C ALA A 420 48.65 6.96 -40.77
N VAL A 421 47.61 7.24 -41.55
CA VAL A 421 47.25 6.48 -42.76
C VAL A 421 48.29 6.69 -43.87
N GLY A 422 48.68 5.60 -44.53
CA GLY A 422 49.69 5.57 -45.59
C GLY A 422 51.14 5.46 -45.10
N LYS A 423 51.38 5.55 -43.78
CA LYS A 423 52.73 5.47 -43.21
C LYS A 423 53.13 4.03 -42.88
N LEU A 424 54.44 3.79 -42.86
CA LEU A 424 55.02 2.50 -42.50
C LEU A 424 55.27 2.41 -41.00
N VAL A 425 54.85 1.32 -40.40
CA VAL A 425 55.14 0.90 -39.03
C VAL A 425 55.94 -0.39 -39.10
N PHE A 426 57.07 -0.44 -38.41
CA PHE A 426 57.91 -1.62 -38.31
C PHE A 426 57.48 -2.44 -37.10
N VAL A 427 56.99 -3.64 -37.36
CA VAL A 427 56.49 -4.56 -36.35
C VAL A 427 57.55 -5.60 -36.05
N ASN A 428 58.03 -5.64 -34.81
CA ASN A 428 58.95 -6.65 -34.33
C ASN A 428 58.20 -7.60 -33.38
N PRO A 429 57.98 -8.87 -33.78
CA PRO A 429 57.25 -9.84 -32.97
C PRO A 429 57.96 -10.20 -31.66
N GLY A 430 59.23 -9.82 -31.46
CA GLY A 430 60.00 -10.13 -30.25
C GLY A 430 60.32 -11.63 -30.15
N MET A 431 61.17 -12.01 -29.18
CA MET A 431 61.30 -13.43 -28.82
C MET A 431 60.05 -13.83 -28.05
N ALA A 432 59.25 -14.76 -28.59
CA ALA A 432 58.17 -15.38 -27.85
C ALA A 432 58.76 -16.03 -26.57
N PRO A 433 58.13 -15.86 -25.39
CA PRO A 433 58.64 -16.40 -24.13
C PRO A 433 58.80 -17.94 -24.12
N ASP A 434 58.14 -18.65 -25.04
CA ASP A 434 58.12 -20.12 -25.11
C ASP A 434 58.97 -20.69 -26.27
N ALA A 435 60.15 -20.12 -26.52
CA ALA A 435 61.08 -20.57 -27.58
C ALA A 435 61.53 -22.04 -27.48
N GLY A 436 61.15 -22.78 -26.42
CA GLY A 436 61.48 -24.19 -26.21
C GLY A 436 60.59 -25.22 -26.91
N ALA A 437 59.46 -24.82 -27.51
CA ALA A 437 58.49 -25.75 -28.11
C ALA A 437 58.28 -25.52 -29.62
N GLN A 438 59.37 -25.42 -30.39
CA GLN A 438 59.26 -25.49 -31.85
C GLN A 438 59.06 -26.94 -32.30
N LEU A 439 57.99 -27.18 -33.06
CA LEU A 439 57.79 -28.41 -33.81
C LEU A 439 59.01 -28.65 -34.72
N PRO A 440 59.51 -29.89 -34.86
CA PRO A 440 60.58 -30.20 -35.81
C PRO A 440 60.19 -29.76 -37.22
N GLY A 441 60.91 -28.79 -37.79
CA GLY A 441 60.69 -28.29 -39.15
C GLY A 441 59.91 -26.96 -39.26
N ALA A 442 59.51 -26.33 -38.16
CA ALA A 442 58.93 -24.98 -38.21
C ALA A 442 60.02 -23.92 -38.51
N PRO A 443 59.79 -22.96 -39.43
CA PRO A 443 60.73 -21.87 -39.66
C PRO A 443 60.90 -21.02 -38.39
N PRO A 444 62.12 -20.56 -38.06
CA PRO A 444 62.34 -19.73 -36.88
C PRO A 444 61.50 -18.44 -36.97
N PRO A 445 60.95 -17.93 -35.85
CA PRO A 445 60.20 -16.70 -35.84
C PRO A 445 61.07 -15.55 -36.40
N PRO A 446 60.50 -14.66 -37.22
CA PRO A 446 61.28 -13.59 -37.81
C PRO A 446 61.79 -12.65 -36.72
N THR A 447 63.10 -12.64 -36.54
CA THR A 447 63.83 -11.70 -35.66
C THR A 447 63.98 -10.31 -36.28
N ALA A 448 63.65 -10.16 -37.57
CA ALA A 448 63.71 -8.91 -38.30
C ALA A 448 62.37 -8.16 -38.24
N ALA A 449 62.43 -6.84 -38.04
CA ALA A 449 61.25 -5.98 -38.02
C ALA A 449 60.57 -5.96 -39.40
N LEU A 450 59.28 -6.27 -39.44
CA LEU A 450 58.49 -6.35 -40.66
C LEU A 450 57.78 -5.02 -40.93
N PRO A 451 57.86 -4.47 -42.15
CA PRO A 451 57.13 -3.25 -42.49
C PRO A 451 55.65 -3.55 -42.72
N PHE A 452 54.78 -2.74 -42.11
CA PHE A 452 53.34 -2.72 -42.36
C PHE A 452 52.87 -1.30 -42.67
N THR A 453 52.02 -1.15 -43.68
CA THR A 453 51.41 0.13 -44.03
C THR A 453 50.11 0.32 -43.25
N VAL A 454 49.99 1.43 -42.54
CA VAL A 454 48.74 1.77 -41.84
C VAL A 454 47.68 2.17 -42.86
N VAL A 455 46.55 1.48 -42.87
CA VAL A 455 45.44 1.76 -43.80
C VAL A 455 44.24 2.40 -43.12
N GLY A 456 44.17 2.36 -41.80
CA GLY A 456 43.11 3.01 -41.04
C GLY A 456 43.37 3.12 -39.55
N VAL A 457 42.57 3.96 -38.89
CA VAL A 457 42.52 4.11 -37.44
C VAL A 457 41.08 3.91 -36.97
N VAL A 458 40.88 3.16 -35.89
CA VAL A 458 39.56 2.82 -35.33
C VAL A 458 39.42 3.19 -33.86
N ALA A 459 38.18 3.42 -33.42
CA ALA A 459 37.79 3.72 -32.05
C ALA A 459 36.59 2.87 -31.62
N PRO A 460 36.46 2.50 -30.33
CA PRO A 460 35.29 1.77 -29.84
C PRO A 460 34.00 2.58 -29.98
N GLU A 461 32.94 1.95 -30.47
CA GLU A 461 31.63 2.57 -30.62
C GLU A 461 30.84 2.54 -29.29
N GLY A 462 30.39 3.72 -28.83
CA GLY A 462 29.37 3.83 -27.77
C GLY A 462 29.81 3.49 -26.35
N GLY A 463 31.07 3.78 -25.98
CA GLY A 463 31.56 3.50 -24.63
C GLY A 463 31.58 2.00 -24.30
N ALA A 464 31.56 1.15 -25.33
CA ALA A 464 31.66 -0.30 -25.20
C ALA A 464 32.86 -0.65 -24.30
N PHE A 465 32.55 -1.29 -23.18
CA PHE A 465 33.52 -1.73 -22.20
C PHE A 465 34.38 -2.83 -22.82
N SER A 466 35.49 -2.44 -23.44
CA SER A 466 36.45 -3.39 -23.99
C SER A 466 37.35 -3.85 -22.84
N PHE A 467 37.26 -5.13 -22.50
CA PHE A 467 38.23 -5.82 -21.63
C PHE A 467 39.67 -5.85 -22.22
N SER A 468 39.90 -5.17 -23.35
CA SER A 468 41.23 -4.99 -23.95
C SER A 468 42.17 -4.30 -22.97
N GLY A 469 43.33 -4.91 -22.75
CA GLY A 469 44.30 -4.53 -21.74
C GLY A 469 44.85 -3.10 -21.84
N TRP A 470 45.81 -2.81 -20.96
CA TRP A 470 46.47 -1.51 -20.82
C TRP A 470 47.27 -1.08 -22.08
N LEU A 471 47.43 -1.96 -23.07
CA LEU A 471 48.21 -1.75 -24.29
C LEU A 471 47.32 -1.28 -25.45
N GLY A 472 47.90 -0.56 -26.41
CA GLY A 472 47.23 -0.24 -27.68
C GLY A 472 47.15 -1.46 -28.60
N GLN A 473 46.13 -1.50 -29.45
CA GLN A 473 45.85 -2.62 -30.34
C GLN A 473 46.11 -2.29 -31.81
N LEU A 474 46.68 -3.25 -32.54
CA LEU A 474 46.83 -3.21 -33.98
C LEU A 474 46.18 -4.44 -34.62
N TYR A 475 45.48 -4.22 -35.71
CA TYR A 475 44.69 -5.24 -36.41
C TYR A 475 45.29 -5.49 -37.79
N LEU A 476 45.55 -6.74 -38.14
CA LEU A 476 46.07 -7.12 -39.45
C LEU A 476 45.36 -8.34 -40.02
N PRO A 477 45.43 -8.57 -41.35
CA PRO A 477 44.83 -9.74 -41.97
C PRO A 477 45.33 -11.03 -41.31
N HIS A 478 44.41 -11.92 -40.91
CA HIS A 478 44.73 -13.20 -40.29
C HIS A 478 45.69 -14.05 -41.16
N THR A 479 45.57 -13.96 -42.48
CA THR A 479 46.47 -14.64 -43.43
C THR A 479 47.91 -14.12 -43.39
N THR A 480 48.10 -12.83 -43.08
CA THR A 480 49.40 -12.21 -42.87
C THR A 480 49.93 -12.51 -41.46
N PHE A 481 49.06 -12.44 -40.45
CA PHE A 481 49.40 -12.73 -39.05
C PHE A 481 49.96 -14.14 -38.88
N SER A 482 49.20 -15.14 -39.34
CA SER A 482 49.54 -16.56 -39.21
C SER A 482 50.77 -16.99 -40.00
N ARG A 483 51.18 -16.22 -41.00
CA ARG A 483 52.35 -16.57 -41.84
C ARG A 483 53.61 -15.83 -41.43
N LYS A 484 53.49 -14.57 -41.04
CA LYS A 484 54.63 -13.66 -40.83
C LYS A 484 54.88 -13.30 -39.36
N LEU A 485 53.90 -13.44 -38.47
CA LEU A 485 54.05 -13.05 -37.06
C LEU A 485 53.99 -14.25 -36.12
N ASP A 486 52.95 -15.07 -36.22
CA ASP A 486 52.80 -16.28 -35.42
C ASP A 486 52.47 -17.49 -36.30
N ALA A 487 53.52 -18.21 -36.67
CA ALA A 487 53.46 -19.39 -37.54
C ALA A 487 52.96 -20.65 -36.82
N ARG A 488 52.66 -20.60 -35.51
CA ARG A 488 52.17 -21.75 -34.77
C ARG A 488 50.81 -22.19 -35.31
N ALA A 489 50.64 -23.50 -35.48
CA ALA A 489 49.35 -24.08 -35.83
C ALA A 489 48.38 -24.05 -34.64
N ASP A 490 48.92 -24.20 -33.43
CA ASP A 490 48.15 -24.26 -32.19
C ASP A 490 47.64 -22.88 -31.77
N VAL A 491 46.55 -22.87 -31.00
CA VAL A 491 45.82 -21.67 -30.58
C VAL A 491 45.68 -21.68 -29.06
N ASP A 492 45.90 -20.53 -28.42
CA ASP A 492 45.71 -20.41 -26.97
C ASP A 492 44.26 -20.04 -26.61
N ASN A 493 43.58 -19.23 -27.43
CA ASN A 493 42.22 -18.75 -27.16
C ASN A 493 41.34 -18.76 -28.43
N PHE A 494 40.07 -19.16 -28.31
CA PHE A 494 39.09 -19.08 -29.39
C PHE A 494 37.67 -18.85 -28.86
N ASP A 495 36.81 -18.31 -29.70
CA ASP A 495 35.39 -18.10 -29.39
C ASP A 495 34.54 -19.07 -30.21
N VAL A 496 33.69 -19.84 -29.55
CA VAL A 496 32.67 -20.67 -30.20
C VAL A 496 31.42 -19.83 -30.41
N LEU A 497 31.04 -19.60 -31.67
CA LEU A 497 29.79 -18.94 -32.03
C LEU A 497 28.65 -19.96 -31.95
N LEU A 498 27.61 -19.62 -31.20
CA LEU A 498 26.45 -20.46 -30.94
C LEU A 498 25.37 -20.27 -31.99
N ASP A 499 24.70 -21.36 -32.36
CA ASP A 499 23.36 -21.32 -32.90
C ASP A 499 22.37 -21.34 -31.73
N LEU A 500 21.55 -20.30 -31.61
CA LEU A 500 20.66 -20.08 -30.46
C LEU A 500 19.43 -21.02 -30.46
N THR A 501 19.39 -21.97 -31.39
CA THR A 501 18.42 -23.07 -31.44
C THR A 501 18.63 -24.09 -30.33
N VAL A 502 19.88 -24.26 -29.87
CA VAL A 502 20.26 -25.16 -28.77
C VAL A 502 20.60 -24.33 -27.52
N PRO A 503 20.16 -24.74 -26.31
CA PRO A 503 20.54 -24.06 -25.08
C PRO A 503 22.08 -23.96 -24.93
N PRO A 504 22.65 -22.76 -24.73
CA PRO A 504 24.10 -22.54 -24.63
C PRO A 504 24.82 -23.44 -23.63
N GLN A 505 24.15 -23.78 -22.52
CA GLN A 505 24.69 -24.66 -21.48
C GLN A 505 24.96 -26.08 -22.00
N GLN A 506 24.05 -26.60 -22.83
CA GLN A 506 24.17 -27.92 -23.42
C GLN A 506 25.35 -27.95 -24.40
N VAL A 507 25.51 -26.90 -25.21
CA VAL A 507 26.66 -26.75 -26.12
C VAL A 507 27.97 -26.66 -25.33
N ARG A 508 27.98 -25.92 -24.21
CA ARG A 508 29.16 -25.83 -23.34
C ARG A 508 29.56 -27.19 -22.76
N GLU A 509 28.62 -27.94 -22.21
CA GLU A 509 28.89 -29.28 -21.66
C GLU A 509 29.45 -30.22 -22.73
N GLN A 510 28.93 -30.15 -23.95
CA GLN A 510 29.47 -30.89 -25.09
C GLN A 510 30.91 -30.48 -25.43
N ILE A 511 31.21 -29.17 -25.43
CA ILE A 511 32.58 -28.65 -25.66
C ILE A 511 33.54 -29.15 -24.57
N ILE A 512 33.15 -29.01 -23.30
CA ILE A 512 33.96 -29.46 -22.15
C ILE A 512 34.21 -30.97 -22.26
N HIS A 513 33.17 -31.76 -22.51
CA HIS A 513 33.27 -33.21 -22.65
C HIS A 513 34.20 -33.60 -23.81
N ARG A 514 34.07 -32.94 -24.97
CA ARG A 514 34.88 -33.21 -26.15
C ARG A 514 36.35 -32.85 -25.95
N LEU A 515 36.65 -31.66 -25.41
CA LEU A 515 38.01 -31.23 -25.14
C LEU A 515 38.67 -32.06 -24.03
N LYS A 516 37.94 -32.39 -22.97
CA LYS A 516 38.43 -33.28 -21.90
C LYS A 516 38.76 -34.67 -22.41
N ALA A 517 37.96 -35.21 -23.34
CA ALA A 517 38.24 -36.50 -23.98
C ALA A 517 39.50 -36.48 -24.84
N LEU A 518 39.83 -35.34 -25.48
CA LEU A 518 41.02 -35.18 -26.31
C LEU A 518 42.28 -34.90 -25.48
N HIS A 519 42.19 -34.04 -24.47
CA HIS A 519 43.33 -33.64 -23.64
C HIS A 519 43.58 -34.59 -22.46
N GLY A 520 42.63 -35.47 -22.15
CA GLY A 520 42.65 -36.39 -21.00
C GLY A 520 42.42 -35.73 -19.63
N ARG A 521 42.22 -34.40 -19.61
CA ARG A 521 42.02 -33.56 -18.42
C ARG A 521 41.38 -32.22 -18.79
N GLU A 522 40.93 -31.47 -17.79
CA GLU A 522 40.42 -30.10 -17.97
C GLU A 522 41.55 -29.08 -17.74
N ASP A 523 42.41 -28.92 -18.74
CA ASP A 523 43.49 -27.92 -18.76
C ASP A 523 43.13 -26.63 -19.51
N PHE A 524 41.83 -26.39 -19.71
CA PHE A 524 41.27 -25.22 -20.37
C PHE A 524 40.19 -24.57 -19.50
N GLY A 525 39.94 -23.29 -19.74
CA GLY A 525 38.87 -22.52 -19.11
C GLY A 525 37.79 -22.14 -20.12
N THR A 526 36.54 -22.09 -19.65
CA THR A 526 35.40 -21.57 -20.40
C THR A 526 34.56 -20.71 -19.47
N TRP A 527 33.94 -19.65 -20.00
CA TRP A 527 33.13 -18.75 -19.17
C TRP A 527 31.78 -19.38 -18.80
N ASN A 528 31.44 -19.42 -17.51
CA ASN A 528 30.14 -19.86 -17.02
C ASN A 528 29.25 -18.66 -16.67
N GLY A 529 28.62 -18.09 -17.70
CA GLY A 529 27.78 -16.90 -17.55
C GLY A 529 26.58 -17.12 -16.61
N GLU A 530 26.03 -18.33 -16.53
CA GLU A 530 24.88 -18.64 -15.70
C GLU A 530 25.20 -18.72 -14.19
N GLU A 531 26.35 -19.27 -13.80
CA GLU A 531 26.72 -19.34 -12.37
C GLU A 531 27.02 -17.97 -11.78
N GLU A 532 27.75 -17.13 -12.52
CA GLU A 532 27.99 -15.76 -12.11
C GLU A 532 26.71 -14.95 -12.12
N PHE A 533 25.84 -15.14 -13.12
CA PHE A 533 24.52 -14.53 -13.16
C PHE A 533 23.66 -14.92 -11.96
N ARG A 534 23.66 -16.20 -11.57
CA ARG A 534 22.95 -16.68 -10.37
C ARG A 534 23.52 -16.10 -9.08
N LYS A 535 24.85 -16.00 -8.95
CA LYS A 535 25.49 -15.33 -7.80
C LYS A 535 25.08 -13.86 -7.74
N PHE A 536 25.08 -13.16 -8.88
CA PHE A 536 24.62 -11.77 -8.96
C PHE A 536 23.15 -11.62 -8.60
N GLN A 537 22.27 -12.47 -9.13
CA GLN A 537 20.85 -12.48 -8.79
C GLN A 537 20.63 -12.73 -7.30
N ASN A 538 21.40 -13.62 -6.68
CA ASN A 538 21.32 -13.87 -5.24
C ASN A 538 21.72 -12.62 -4.44
N VAL A 539 22.79 -11.92 -4.84
CA VAL A 539 23.23 -10.66 -4.20
C VAL A 539 22.17 -9.56 -4.37
N THR A 540 21.69 -9.34 -5.59
CA THR A 540 20.64 -8.34 -5.87
C THR A 540 19.33 -8.69 -5.14
N GLY A 541 18.96 -9.97 -5.07
CA GLY A 541 17.82 -10.46 -4.32
C GLY A 541 17.95 -10.26 -2.81
N ALA A 542 19.15 -10.48 -2.25
CA ALA A 542 19.43 -10.22 -0.84
C ALA A 542 19.34 -8.72 -0.50
N MET A 543 19.88 -7.84 -1.36
CA MET A 543 19.68 -6.39 -1.24
C MET A 543 18.20 -6.00 -1.31
N ALA A 544 17.45 -6.59 -2.26
CA ALA A 544 16.01 -6.37 -2.38
C ALA A 544 15.26 -6.74 -1.09
N ALA A 545 15.61 -7.88 -0.48
CA ALA A 545 15.01 -8.34 0.77
C ALA A 545 15.34 -7.42 1.95
N LEU A 546 16.59 -6.95 2.07
CA LEU A 546 16.98 -5.98 3.09
C LEU A 546 16.18 -4.68 2.99
N PHE A 547 16.08 -4.12 1.78
CA PHE A 547 15.32 -2.89 1.56
C PHE A 547 13.82 -3.09 1.74
N ALA A 548 13.26 -4.23 1.34
CA ALA A 548 11.89 -4.61 1.65
C ALA A 548 11.64 -4.66 3.16
N GLY A 549 12.60 -5.16 3.94
CA GLY A 549 12.54 -5.17 5.41
C GLY A 549 12.49 -3.77 6.01
N VAL A 550 13.35 -2.85 5.56
CA VAL A 550 13.33 -1.44 6.00
C VAL A 550 11.98 -0.80 5.66
N ALA A 551 11.50 -1.02 4.44
CA ALA A 551 10.25 -0.45 3.98
C ALA A 551 9.04 -1.02 4.75
N ALA A 552 9.07 -2.30 5.12
CA ALA A 552 8.06 -2.92 5.99
C ALA A 552 8.06 -2.30 7.40
N ILE A 553 9.23 -1.99 7.97
CA ILE A 553 9.33 -1.28 9.26
C ILE A 553 8.75 0.13 9.14
N SER A 554 9.08 0.88 8.09
CA SER A 554 8.51 2.21 7.86
C SER A 554 6.99 2.18 7.76
N LEU A 555 6.44 1.18 7.07
CA LEU A 555 5.01 0.98 6.95
C LEU A 555 4.36 0.61 8.29
N LEU A 556 5.03 -0.22 9.11
CA LEU A 556 4.56 -0.57 10.45
C LEU A 556 4.51 0.66 11.36
N VAL A 557 5.55 1.50 11.35
CA VAL A 557 5.57 2.76 12.11
C VAL A 557 4.44 3.69 11.66
N GLY A 558 4.21 3.81 10.34
CA GLY A 558 3.07 4.55 9.79
C GLY A 558 1.72 3.99 10.27
N GLY A 559 1.56 2.66 10.26
CA GLY A 559 0.36 1.97 10.75
C GLY A 559 0.09 2.19 12.24
N VAL A 560 1.12 2.10 13.09
CA VAL A 560 1.01 2.41 14.53
C VAL A 560 0.62 3.87 14.75
N GLY A 561 1.17 4.80 13.95
CA GLY A 561 0.78 6.21 13.97
C GLY A 561 -0.72 6.40 13.68
N VAL A 562 -1.24 5.73 12.65
CA VAL A 562 -2.69 5.73 12.33
C VAL A 562 -3.50 5.18 13.51
N MET A 563 -3.09 4.06 14.10
CA MET A 563 -3.80 3.45 15.23
C MET A 563 -3.90 4.42 16.42
N ASN A 564 -2.79 5.06 16.82
CA ASN A 564 -2.78 5.99 17.94
C ASN A 564 -3.67 7.21 17.67
N ILE A 565 -3.60 7.76 16.47
CA ILE A 565 -4.42 8.91 16.07
C ILE A 565 -5.90 8.56 16.06
N MET A 566 -6.25 7.35 15.61
CA MET A 566 -7.61 6.84 15.66
C MET A 566 -8.08 6.62 17.10
N LEU A 567 -7.23 6.13 18.00
CA LEU A 567 -7.58 6.00 19.43
C LEU A 567 -7.88 7.35 20.06
N VAL A 568 -7.09 8.38 19.77
CA VAL A 568 -7.35 9.75 20.22
C VAL A 568 -8.67 10.27 19.62
N SER A 569 -8.91 10.05 18.32
CA SER A 569 -10.16 10.43 17.66
C SER A 569 -11.39 9.78 18.31
N VAL A 570 -11.30 8.49 18.68
CA VAL A 570 -12.37 7.79 19.42
C VAL A 570 -12.61 8.43 20.78
N SER A 571 -11.54 8.80 21.51
CA SER A 571 -11.69 9.48 22.80
C SER A 571 -12.35 10.85 22.69
N GLU A 572 -11.96 11.66 21.71
CA GLU A 572 -12.53 12.99 21.45
C GLU A 572 -14.00 12.93 21.01
N ARG A 573 -14.41 11.86 20.30
CA ARG A 573 -15.77 11.66 19.80
C ARG A 573 -16.61 10.72 20.66
N THR A 574 -16.17 10.39 21.88
CA THR A 574 -16.87 9.44 22.75
C THR A 574 -18.35 9.81 22.93
N ARG A 575 -18.64 11.08 23.19
CA ARG A 575 -20.01 11.57 23.33
C ARG A 575 -20.83 11.46 22.04
N GLU A 576 -20.23 11.75 20.89
CA GLU A 576 -20.90 11.57 19.59
C GLU A 576 -21.27 10.11 19.35
N ILE A 577 -20.40 9.17 19.73
CA ILE A 577 -20.66 7.73 19.64
C ILE A 577 -21.82 7.34 20.57
N GLY A 578 -21.83 7.83 21.82
CA GLY A 578 -22.92 7.62 22.77
C GLY A 578 -24.28 8.07 22.23
N ILE A 579 -24.34 9.26 21.64
CA ILE A 579 -25.55 9.80 21.01
C ILE A 579 -26.04 8.89 19.89
N ARG A 580 -25.13 8.43 19.03
CA ARG A 580 -25.47 7.53 17.91
C ARG A 580 -26.00 6.19 18.40
N MET A 581 -25.41 5.60 19.43
CA MET A 581 -25.87 4.32 19.99
C MET A 581 -27.23 4.47 20.68
N ALA A 582 -27.48 5.61 21.34
CA ALA A 582 -28.74 5.88 22.01
C ALA A 582 -29.91 6.00 21.01
N ILE A 583 -29.68 6.62 19.85
CA ILE A 583 -30.69 6.72 18.78
C ILE A 583 -30.77 5.47 17.88
N GLY A 584 -30.10 4.37 18.25
CA GLY A 584 -30.29 3.06 17.61
C GLY A 584 -29.23 2.64 16.58
N ALA A 585 -28.03 3.25 16.59
CA ALA A 585 -26.87 2.70 15.89
C ALA A 585 -26.41 1.39 16.53
N ARG A 586 -26.07 0.40 15.70
CA ARG A 586 -25.52 -0.90 16.13
C ARG A 586 -24.04 -0.78 16.43
N GLN A 587 -23.50 -1.72 17.22
CA GLN A 587 -22.05 -1.78 17.44
C GLN A 587 -21.31 -2.02 16.10
N GLY A 588 -21.93 -2.80 15.21
CA GLY A 588 -21.44 -3.00 13.84
C GLY A 588 -21.36 -1.71 13.03
N ASP A 589 -22.31 -0.78 13.18
CA ASP A 589 -22.34 0.49 12.44
C ASP A 589 -21.19 1.41 12.89
N VAL A 590 -20.99 1.52 14.22
CA VAL A 590 -19.88 2.29 14.81
C VAL A 590 -18.54 1.69 14.39
N ARG A 591 -18.39 0.36 14.46
CA ARG A 591 -17.16 -0.32 14.04
C ARG A 591 -16.87 -0.08 12.56
N LEU A 592 -17.87 -0.23 11.69
CA LEU A 592 -17.72 -0.04 10.25
C LEU A 592 -17.30 1.40 9.92
N GLN A 593 -17.88 2.38 10.59
CA GLN A 593 -17.55 3.79 10.39
C GLN A 593 -16.07 4.09 10.69
N PHE A 594 -15.58 3.72 11.87
CA PHE A 594 -14.18 3.98 12.24
C PHE A 594 -13.20 3.16 11.40
N LEU A 595 -13.57 1.94 10.99
CA LEU A 595 -12.74 1.13 10.10
C LEU A 595 -12.63 1.79 8.72
N ILE A 596 -13.73 2.30 8.17
CA ILE A 596 -13.73 3.03 6.89
C ILE A 596 -12.94 4.33 7.01
N GLU A 597 -13.04 5.06 8.13
CA GLU A 597 -12.22 6.25 8.38
C GLU A 597 -10.72 5.94 8.31
N ALA A 598 -10.28 4.84 8.95
CA ALA A 598 -8.88 4.39 8.89
C ALA A 598 -8.46 3.93 7.48
N VAL A 599 -9.30 3.17 6.78
CA VAL A 599 -9.01 2.70 5.41
C VAL A 599 -8.94 3.87 4.43
N VAL A 600 -9.88 4.82 4.50
CA VAL A 600 -9.87 6.03 3.64
C VAL A 600 -8.61 6.85 3.89
N LEU A 601 -8.21 7.06 5.15
CA LEU A 601 -6.97 7.74 5.50
C LEU A 601 -5.75 7.04 4.87
N CYS A 602 -5.67 5.71 4.99
CA CYS A 602 -4.59 4.93 4.41
C CYS A 602 -4.60 4.97 2.88
N CYS A 603 -5.75 4.82 2.24
CA CYS A 603 -5.88 4.92 0.78
C CYS A 603 -5.41 6.29 0.26
N LEU A 604 -5.78 7.38 0.94
CA LEU A 604 -5.31 8.73 0.57
C LEU A 604 -3.78 8.86 0.78
N GLY A 605 -3.25 8.40 1.91
CA GLY A 605 -1.80 8.37 2.15
C GLY A 605 -1.04 7.51 1.15
N GLY A 606 -1.60 6.37 0.75
CA GLY A 606 -1.06 5.47 -0.26
C GLY A 606 -1.04 6.08 -1.66
N LEU A 607 -2.12 6.76 -2.07
CA LEU A 607 -2.16 7.51 -3.33
C LEU A 607 -1.11 8.62 -3.37
N VAL A 608 -0.95 9.36 -2.27
CA VAL A 608 0.12 10.36 -2.14
C VAL A 608 1.50 9.71 -2.23
N GLY A 609 1.71 8.58 -1.55
CA GLY A 609 2.97 7.83 -1.62
C GLY A 609 3.30 7.34 -3.03
N VAL A 610 2.30 6.80 -3.75
CA VAL A 610 2.43 6.39 -5.16
C VAL A 610 2.79 7.57 -6.05
N ALA A 611 2.13 8.72 -5.88
CA ALA A 611 2.43 9.94 -6.63
C ALA A 611 3.86 10.43 -6.35
N LEU A 612 4.29 10.42 -5.08
CA LEU A 612 5.65 10.77 -4.68
C LEU A 612 6.70 9.83 -5.29
N SER A 613 6.45 8.51 -5.33
CA SER A 613 7.35 7.57 -6.01
C SER A 613 7.43 7.80 -7.51
N TRP A 614 6.30 8.10 -8.15
CA TRP A 614 6.30 8.40 -9.59
C TRP A 614 7.09 9.68 -9.90
N LEU A 615 6.96 10.71 -9.08
CA LEU A 615 7.78 11.92 -9.17
C LEU A 615 9.26 11.63 -8.92
N ALA A 616 9.58 10.81 -7.91
CA ALA A 616 10.94 10.41 -7.61
C ALA A 616 11.58 9.64 -8.77
N ALA A 617 10.86 8.71 -9.40
CA ALA A 617 11.35 7.96 -10.55
C ALA A 617 11.62 8.87 -11.76
N GLN A 618 10.76 9.86 -12.01
CA GLN A 618 11.04 10.87 -13.04
C GLN A 618 12.28 11.71 -12.70
N GLY A 619 12.46 12.09 -11.44
CA GLY A 619 13.66 12.80 -10.99
C GLY A 619 14.94 11.99 -11.25
N VAL A 620 14.92 10.68 -10.96
CA VAL A 620 16.06 9.78 -11.26
C VAL A 620 16.29 9.67 -12.76
N ASN A 621 15.24 9.47 -13.56
CA ASN A 621 15.34 9.37 -15.02
C ASN A 621 15.84 10.66 -15.67
N ALA A 622 15.52 11.82 -15.09
CA ALA A 622 16.04 13.11 -15.56
C ALA A 622 17.51 13.32 -15.19
N ALA A 623 17.94 12.80 -14.03
CA ALA A 623 19.31 12.96 -13.53
C ALA A 623 20.29 11.93 -14.11
N GLN A 624 19.84 10.72 -14.44
CA GLN A 624 20.69 9.63 -14.96
C GLN A 624 20.18 9.10 -16.30
N GLN A 625 21.03 9.19 -17.34
CA GLN A 625 20.71 8.66 -18.68
C GLN A 625 20.93 7.15 -18.83
N GLN A 626 21.62 6.52 -17.88
CA GLN A 626 21.95 5.09 -17.95
C GLN A 626 20.90 4.19 -17.28
N LEU A 627 20.06 4.74 -16.41
CA LEU A 627 19.17 3.95 -15.55
C LEU A 627 17.72 4.38 -15.76
N HIS A 628 17.03 3.67 -16.65
CA HIS A 628 15.60 3.91 -16.91
C HIS A 628 14.75 3.19 -15.87
N VAL A 629 14.34 3.93 -14.84
CA VAL A 629 13.41 3.45 -13.82
C VAL A 629 11.98 3.51 -14.38
N ASN A 630 11.42 2.34 -14.69
CA ASN A 630 10.01 2.21 -15.05
C ASN A 630 9.22 1.57 -13.90
N ILE A 631 8.17 2.24 -13.44
CA ILE A 631 7.29 1.72 -12.40
C ILE A 631 6.15 0.95 -13.06
N SER A 632 6.08 -0.35 -12.78
CA SER A 632 4.95 -1.17 -13.24
C SER A 632 3.64 -0.79 -12.55
N TRP A 633 2.56 -0.70 -13.32
CA TRP A 633 1.20 -0.54 -12.79
C TRP A 633 0.81 -1.63 -11.78
N ALA A 634 1.34 -2.85 -11.95
CA ALA A 634 1.13 -3.93 -10.99
C ALA A 634 1.78 -3.63 -9.63
N ALA A 635 2.98 -3.06 -9.62
CA ALA A 635 3.67 -2.67 -8.38
C ALA A 635 2.92 -1.55 -7.65
N LEU A 636 2.36 -0.59 -8.39
CA LEU A 636 1.49 0.46 -7.84
C LEU A 636 0.21 -0.12 -7.24
N GLY A 637 -0.43 -1.07 -7.94
CA GLY A 637 -1.63 -1.75 -7.45
C GLY A 637 -1.37 -2.55 -6.17
N VAL A 638 -0.26 -3.29 -6.10
CA VAL A 638 0.16 -4.02 -4.90
C VAL A 638 0.46 -3.06 -3.74
N ALA A 639 1.18 -1.97 -3.99
CA ALA A 639 1.50 -0.98 -2.95
C ALA A 639 0.24 -0.29 -2.40
N PHE A 640 -0.71 0.05 -3.27
CA PHE A 640 -2.00 0.58 -2.84
C PHE A 640 -2.80 -0.45 -2.02
N ALA A 641 -2.85 -1.71 -2.47
CA ALA A 641 -3.52 -2.78 -1.72
C ALA A 641 -2.89 -3.02 -0.34
N VAL A 642 -1.56 -2.98 -0.25
CA VAL A 642 -0.82 -3.05 1.02
C VAL A 642 -1.19 -1.88 1.93
N SER A 643 -1.26 -0.66 1.40
CA SER A 643 -1.68 0.53 2.16
C SER A 643 -3.10 0.39 2.71
N SER A 644 -4.07 -0.07 1.89
CA SER A 644 -5.43 -0.36 2.33
C SER A 644 -5.46 -1.46 3.41
N GLY A 645 -4.63 -2.50 3.26
CA GLY A 645 -4.48 -3.58 4.24
C GLY A 645 -3.97 -3.09 5.60
N VAL A 646 -3.00 -2.17 5.62
CA VAL A 646 -2.53 -1.51 6.84
C VAL A 646 -3.67 -0.77 7.54
N GLY A 647 -4.49 -0.03 6.78
CA GLY A 647 -5.67 0.65 7.33
C GLY A 647 -6.68 -0.31 7.95
N LEU A 648 -6.89 -1.47 7.32
CA LEU A 648 -7.76 -2.50 7.86
C LEU A 648 -7.20 -3.07 9.16
N VAL A 649 -5.92 -3.46 9.20
CA VAL A 649 -5.27 -4.05 10.38
C VAL A 649 -5.23 -3.07 11.55
N PHE A 650 -4.62 -1.89 11.36
CA PHE A 650 -4.42 -0.90 12.42
C PHE A 650 -5.70 -0.13 12.78
N GLY A 651 -6.69 -0.10 11.90
CA GLY A 651 -8.03 0.45 12.17
C GLY A 651 -8.93 -0.47 12.99
N THR A 652 -8.67 -1.79 13.02
CA THR A 652 -9.55 -2.75 13.72
C THR A 652 -9.64 -2.52 15.22
N LEU A 653 -8.51 -2.24 15.89
CA LEU A 653 -8.47 -2.09 17.35
C LEU A 653 -9.20 -0.82 17.83
N PRO A 654 -8.94 0.38 17.25
CA PRO A 654 -9.72 1.57 17.58
C PRO A 654 -11.21 1.39 17.28
N ALA A 655 -11.56 0.80 16.13
CA ALA A 655 -12.96 0.57 15.76
C ALA A 655 -13.68 -0.40 16.72
N ARG A 656 -13.00 -1.46 17.19
CA ARG A 656 -13.53 -2.37 18.21
C ARG A 656 -13.71 -1.66 19.56
N ARG A 657 -12.74 -0.84 19.98
CA ARG A 657 -12.87 -0.05 21.23
C ARG A 657 -14.02 0.93 21.16
N ALA A 658 -14.20 1.63 20.04
CA ALA A 658 -15.32 2.55 19.84
C ALA A 658 -16.67 1.85 19.92
N ALA A 659 -16.80 0.68 19.30
CA ALA A 659 -18.03 -0.10 19.28
C ALA A 659 -18.36 -0.77 20.63
N ALA A 660 -17.36 -1.01 21.48
CA ALA A 660 -17.53 -1.61 22.81
C ALA A 660 -17.91 -0.60 23.91
N LEU A 661 -17.99 0.70 23.59
CA LEU A 661 -18.39 1.72 24.56
C LEU A 661 -19.84 1.51 25.00
N SER A 662 -20.09 1.62 26.31
CA SER A 662 -21.45 1.74 26.84
C SER A 662 -22.05 3.09 26.40
N PRO A 663 -23.30 3.14 25.89
CA PRO A 663 -23.97 4.39 25.56
C PRO A 663 -24.07 5.33 26.76
N VAL A 664 -24.31 4.80 27.96
CA VAL A 664 -24.44 5.58 29.19
C VAL A 664 -23.10 6.24 29.57
N ASP A 665 -22.03 5.44 29.66
CA ASP A 665 -20.70 5.96 29.99
C ASP A 665 -20.23 7.00 28.95
N ALA A 666 -20.57 6.76 27.68
CA ALA A 666 -20.22 7.65 26.60
C ALA A 666 -20.97 8.99 26.66
N LEU A 667 -22.22 8.99 27.12
CA LEU A 667 -23.03 10.20 27.31
C LEU A 667 -22.69 10.95 28.61
N ALA A 668 -22.17 10.25 29.62
CA ALA A 668 -21.80 10.81 30.92
C ALA A 668 -20.43 11.51 30.93
N ARG A 669 -19.52 11.19 30.00
CA ARG A 669 -18.22 11.87 29.87
C ARG A 669 -18.39 13.29 29.32
N GLU A 670 -17.97 14.29 30.09
CA GLU A 670 -17.89 15.70 29.68
C GLU A 670 -16.63 16.01 28.84
#